data_AF-A0A2E3Z3F1-F1
#
_entry.id   AF-A0A2E3Z3F1-F1
#
_cell.length_a   1.000
_cell.length_b   1.000
_cell.length_c   1.000
_cell.angle_alpha   90.00
_cell.angle_beta   90.00
_cell.angle_gamma   90.00
#
_symmetry.space_group_name_H-M   'P 1'
#
loop_
_entity.id
_entity.type
_entity.pdbx_description
1 polymer ?
#
loop_
_entity_poly.entity_id
_entity_poly.type
_entity_poly.pdbx_seq_one_letter_code
_entity_poly.pdbx_strand_id
1 'polypeptide(L)'
;MQPFDSVLKRALATAVIFCMLISSMPSALADDDWASANGLVDGSSGSDSVDSDGDADDWWTINLVNGDRLDITVSSPTGDYGWTLWCFATDHWEGKVQIWDATMVNGAPERNEKRFDQDFSSSGSASVNALVNPSASDWGSHSGPTTWYILVRSKDTCERDEFDYSISPSIDTTYRDTDEDGFVDDNDDCPDDYGTSGPNTDRNGCVDNDGDGWSNYGDEFPDEGTQWEDSDGDGYGDNSNGVNGDKCANEPGDSYEDRTGCPDRDNDGWSDPDVWGEWGPVWTAADGGDAFWEDPTQWSDYDVDGYGDNWADPEWNDSHEEMGVGEYVENATTPDFCPLDTGFSFQDRMGCPDNDGDGWSAPSGNWTWEYDGADAFDDDPTQHADRDRDGFGDNASGTNADRFPDNPTQWWDTDGDGYGDNNGEGDWQADNFTEDATQWADYDRDGYGDNASGNEPDSCVNRPGSSTNDRFGCPDTDGDGYSNSDLNWPAHPEGFADAFPGGLNAECGNLCATQWYDVDGDGYGDNQGDDVWRPDSCVTTSGTSTRDRWGCPDTDRDGSSDPNIELGWLPHPAGLADAFPNEPTQWEDSDGDGYGDEQAGFEGDRCQETPGTSSGDRFGCTDTDGDGWSDQGDRFPQDASQWRDADGDGFGDNHEHGHKTIKNQ
;
A
#
# COMPACT_ATOMS: atom_id res chain seq x y z
N MET A 1 22.79 64.45 27.68
CA MET A 1 22.75 65.37 28.84
C MET A 1 23.97 65.06 29.70
N GLN A 2 25.03 65.88 29.56
CA GLN A 2 26.31 65.90 30.29
C GLN A 2 27.26 64.66 30.28
N PRO A 3 28.60 64.84 30.43
CA PRO A 3 29.38 66.09 30.40
C PRO A 3 30.64 66.05 29.51
N PHE A 4 30.75 67.05 28.63
CA PHE A 4 31.99 67.58 28.08
C PHE A 4 32.65 68.46 29.15
N ASP A 5 33.62 67.95 29.93
CA ASP A 5 34.43 68.83 30.81
C ASP A 5 35.84 68.28 31.20
N SER A 6 36.39 67.29 30.46
CA SER A 6 37.68 66.68 30.81
C SER A 6 38.84 66.95 29.83
N VAL A 7 38.54 67.39 28.59
CA VAL A 7 39.57 67.50 27.54
C VAL A 7 40.42 68.77 27.70
N LEU A 8 39.82 69.88 28.12
CA LEU A 8 40.54 71.17 28.22
C LEU A 8 41.47 71.26 29.46
N LYS A 9 41.23 70.46 30.51
CA LYS A 9 42.11 70.40 31.70
C LYS A 9 43.22 69.35 31.59
N ARG A 10 43.09 68.37 30.68
CA ARG A 10 44.17 67.40 30.40
C ARG A 10 45.23 68.00 29.47
N ALA A 11 44.84 68.78 28.46
CA ALA A 11 45.78 69.44 27.54
C ALA A 11 46.76 70.42 28.23
N LEU A 12 46.33 71.08 29.31
CA LEU A 12 47.18 72.04 30.05
C LEU A 12 48.10 71.39 31.10
N ALA A 13 47.78 70.17 31.56
CA ALA A 13 48.63 69.44 32.51
C ALA A 13 49.77 68.69 31.79
N THR A 14 49.52 68.18 30.58
CA THR A 14 50.57 67.51 29.77
C THR A 14 51.61 68.52 29.25
N ALA A 15 51.21 69.74 28.91
CA ALA A 15 52.14 70.78 28.44
C ALA A 15 53.13 71.27 29.52
N VAL A 16 52.75 71.22 30.81
CA VAL A 16 53.63 71.65 31.91
C VAL A 16 54.52 70.52 32.44
N ILE A 17 54.12 69.25 32.26
CA ILE A 17 54.97 68.09 32.58
C ILE A 17 55.97 67.81 31.45
N PHE A 18 55.61 68.04 30.18
CA PHE A 18 56.54 67.91 29.05
C PHE A 18 57.66 68.97 29.09
N CYS A 19 57.41 70.17 29.62
CA CYS A 19 58.46 71.19 29.80
C CYS A 19 59.37 71.00 31.03
N MET A 20 59.10 70.06 31.95
CA MET A 20 59.98 69.76 33.10
C MET A 20 60.68 68.38 33.03
N LEU A 21 60.45 67.60 31.96
CA LEU A 21 61.13 66.32 31.71
C LEU A 21 62.24 66.40 30.64
N ILE A 22 62.55 67.61 30.14
CA ILE A 22 63.61 67.83 29.11
C ILE A 22 65.00 68.10 29.74
N SER A 23 65.17 68.04 31.07
CA SER A 23 66.43 68.45 31.72
C SER A 23 67.17 67.37 32.52
N SER A 24 66.97 66.08 32.23
CA SER A 24 67.83 65.03 32.78
C SER A 24 67.82 63.77 31.93
N MET A 25 68.12 63.91 30.63
CA MET A 25 68.64 62.76 29.89
C MET A 25 70.12 62.62 30.25
N PRO A 26 70.60 61.43 30.64
CA PRO A 26 72.03 61.20 30.67
C PRO A 26 72.54 61.44 29.25
N SER A 27 73.47 62.37 29.09
CA SER A 27 74.29 62.41 27.87
C SER A 27 75.03 61.07 27.84
N ALA A 28 74.66 60.18 26.91
CA ALA A 28 75.59 59.15 26.50
C ALA A 28 76.89 59.86 26.07
N LEU A 29 78.03 59.24 26.33
CA LEU A 29 79.32 59.71 25.83
C LEU A 29 79.65 58.91 24.57
N ALA A 30 80.39 59.50 23.64
CA ALA A 30 80.91 58.78 22.50
C ALA A 30 81.97 57.75 22.96
N ASP A 31 82.38 56.88 22.06
CA ASP A 31 83.51 55.96 22.29
C ASP A 31 84.49 56.09 21.13
N ASP A 32 85.78 56.13 21.46
CA ASP A 32 86.89 56.16 20.52
C ASP A 32 86.93 54.90 19.62
N ASP A 33 86.35 53.78 20.10
CA ASP A 33 86.22 52.53 19.35
C ASP A 33 84.78 52.30 18.88
N TRP A 34 84.61 52.27 17.56
CA TRP A 34 83.36 51.91 16.89
C TRP A 34 82.75 50.60 17.40
N ALA A 35 83.54 49.64 17.91
CA ALA A 35 83.06 48.35 18.40
C ALA A 35 82.34 48.44 19.76
N SER A 36 82.60 49.48 20.55
CA SER A 36 81.95 49.75 21.84
C SER A 36 81.13 51.05 21.86
N ALA A 37 81.03 51.72 20.70
CA ALA A 37 80.22 52.90 20.46
C ALA A 37 78.81 52.80 21.07
N ASN A 38 78.47 53.82 21.86
CA ASN A 38 77.18 53.90 22.51
C ASN A 38 76.05 54.10 21.49
N GLY A 39 74.92 53.45 21.77
CA GLY A 39 73.71 53.54 20.95
C GLY A 39 72.92 54.82 21.22
N LEU A 40 72.70 55.60 20.17
CA LEU A 40 71.69 56.63 20.12
C LEU A 40 70.32 55.98 19.86
N VAL A 41 69.28 56.62 20.39
CA VAL A 41 67.87 56.28 20.11
C VAL A 41 67.14 57.49 19.54
N ASP A 42 66.02 57.27 18.87
CA ASP A 42 65.23 58.36 18.28
C ASP A 42 64.90 59.48 19.30
N GLY A 43 65.10 60.73 18.89
CA GLY A 43 64.85 61.92 19.70
C GLY A 43 65.81 62.11 20.88
N SER A 44 66.83 61.27 21.03
CA SER A 44 67.88 61.45 22.04
C SER A 44 68.85 62.57 21.64
N SER A 45 69.67 63.02 22.59
CA SER A 45 70.79 63.91 22.32
C SER A 45 72.05 63.36 22.99
N GLY A 46 73.10 63.15 22.21
CA GLY A 46 74.46 62.89 22.69
C GLY A 46 75.29 64.17 22.64
N SER A 47 76.37 64.20 23.40
CA SER A 47 77.35 65.27 23.33
C SER A 47 78.70 64.76 23.79
N ASP A 48 79.76 65.14 23.09
CA ASP A 48 81.13 64.86 23.48
C ASP A 48 82.09 65.89 22.88
N SER A 49 83.39 65.66 23.02
CA SER A 49 84.45 66.51 22.47
C SER A 49 85.52 65.69 21.76
N VAL A 50 85.90 66.08 20.55
CA VAL A 50 87.02 65.47 19.83
C VAL A 50 88.23 66.41 19.77
N ASP A 51 89.43 65.87 19.85
CA ASP A 51 90.71 66.56 19.67
C ASP A 51 91.67 65.78 18.75
N SER A 52 92.49 66.45 17.94
CA SER A 52 93.37 65.72 17.00
C SER A 52 94.60 65.07 17.69
N ASP A 53 94.88 65.39 18.95
CA ASP A 53 96.13 65.05 19.66
C ASP A 53 95.98 63.86 20.63
N GLY A 54 94.75 63.36 20.81
CA GLY A 54 94.38 62.32 21.74
C GLY A 54 93.12 61.58 21.30
N ASP A 55 92.00 62.28 21.22
CA ASP A 55 90.65 61.74 21.00
C ASP A 55 90.05 62.21 19.66
N ALA A 56 90.58 61.67 18.57
CA ALA A 56 90.31 62.20 17.24
C ALA A 56 88.98 61.74 16.62
N ASP A 57 88.43 60.62 17.12
CA ASP A 57 87.37 59.86 16.47
C ASP A 57 86.31 59.43 17.48
N ASP A 58 85.14 60.02 17.40
CA ASP A 58 84.00 59.64 18.23
C ASP A 58 82.98 58.83 17.44
N TRP A 59 82.70 57.61 17.92
CA TRP A 59 81.72 56.73 17.30
C TRP A 59 80.43 56.63 18.08
N TRP A 60 79.33 56.67 17.32
CA TRP A 60 77.97 56.44 17.78
C TRP A 60 77.34 55.33 16.94
N THR A 61 76.42 54.58 17.54
CA THR A 61 75.57 53.64 16.82
C THR A 61 74.11 54.08 16.85
N ILE A 62 73.31 53.69 15.87
CA ILE A 62 71.86 53.82 15.91
C ILE A 62 71.23 52.66 15.16
N ASN A 63 70.17 52.07 15.71
CA ASN A 63 69.47 50.98 15.05
C ASN A 63 68.33 51.55 14.18
N LEU A 64 68.28 51.14 12.93
CA LEU A 64 67.21 51.45 11.99
C LEU A 64 66.53 50.16 11.54
N VAL A 65 65.23 50.20 11.33
CA VAL A 65 64.43 49.10 10.74
C VAL A 65 64.15 49.44 9.28
N ASN A 66 63.93 48.42 8.44
CA ASN A 66 63.69 48.61 7.00
C ASN A 66 62.61 49.67 6.76
N GLY A 67 62.90 50.61 5.85
CA GLY A 67 62.04 51.77 5.55
C GLY A 67 62.26 53.01 6.42
N ASP A 68 62.94 52.92 7.57
CA ASP A 68 63.27 54.07 8.42
C ASP A 68 64.12 55.11 7.68
N ARG A 69 63.87 56.39 7.93
CA ARG A 69 64.72 57.49 7.46
C ARG A 69 65.35 58.21 8.63
N LEU A 70 66.65 58.40 8.57
CA LEU A 70 67.45 58.96 9.66
C LEU A 70 67.87 60.39 9.34
N ASP A 71 67.40 61.35 10.14
CA ASP A 71 67.89 62.73 10.15
C ASP A 71 68.78 62.95 11.37
N ILE A 72 70.05 63.27 11.15
CA ILE A 72 71.01 63.56 12.23
C ILE A 72 71.45 65.01 12.14
N THR A 73 71.29 65.74 13.23
CA THR A 73 71.91 67.05 13.41
C THR A 73 73.15 66.91 14.29
N VAL A 74 74.32 67.27 13.77
CA VAL A 74 75.54 67.46 14.56
C VAL A 74 75.86 68.95 14.59
N SER A 75 76.03 69.52 15.78
CA SER A 75 76.35 70.94 15.94
C SER A 75 77.42 71.16 16.98
N SER A 76 78.40 72.01 16.64
CA SER A 76 79.45 72.44 17.56
C SER A 76 79.33 73.95 17.78
N PRO A 77 78.88 74.38 18.97
CA PRO A 77 78.81 75.81 19.31
C PRO A 77 80.15 76.38 19.76
N THR A 78 81.13 75.52 20.11
CA THR A 78 82.41 75.87 20.74
C THR A 78 83.54 75.00 20.20
N GLY A 79 84.69 75.60 19.95
CA GLY A 79 85.94 74.91 19.67
C GLY A 79 87.12 75.85 19.89
N ASP A 80 88.32 75.30 20.02
CA ASP A 80 89.53 76.10 20.24
C ASP A 80 89.83 76.96 18.99
N TYR A 81 90.44 78.13 19.24
CA TYR A 81 90.93 79.06 18.23
C TYR A 81 92.41 79.27 18.50
N GLY A 82 93.26 78.50 17.81
CA GLY A 82 94.70 78.57 17.97
C GLY A 82 95.28 79.89 17.45
N TRP A 83 96.30 80.42 18.14
CA TRP A 83 97.16 81.46 17.57
C TRP A 83 98.63 81.18 17.89
N THR A 84 99.38 80.62 16.94
CA THR A 84 100.83 80.47 17.05
C THR A 84 101.62 81.00 15.85
N LEU A 85 102.92 81.28 16.10
CA LEU A 85 103.82 82.08 15.26
C LEU A 85 104.17 81.45 13.88
N TRP A 86 103.69 80.24 13.58
CA TRP A 86 104.01 79.48 12.37
C TRP A 86 102.80 79.23 11.45
N CYS A 87 101.59 79.55 11.89
CA CYS A 87 100.37 79.54 11.09
C CYS A 87 99.98 80.99 10.76
N PHE A 88 100.02 81.36 9.48
CA PHE A 88 99.88 82.77 9.06
C PHE A 88 98.43 83.30 9.06
N ALA A 89 97.49 82.57 9.67
CA ALA A 89 96.08 82.95 9.88
C ALA A 89 95.56 82.32 11.19
N THR A 90 94.49 82.87 11.77
CA THR A 90 93.68 82.14 12.77
C THR A 90 93.20 80.85 12.12
N ASP A 91 93.63 79.70 12.65
CA ASP A 91 92.98 78.45 12.31
C ASP A 91 91.56 78.46 12.89
N HIS A 92 90.70 77.77 12.17
CA HIS A 92 89.33 77.55 12.54
C HIS A 92 89.25 76.07 12.81
N TRP A 93 88.64 75.64 13.91
CA TRP A 93 88.43 74.21 14.11
C TRP A 93 87.66 73.62 12.91
N GLU A 94 88.13 72.46 12.45
CA GLU A 94 87.50 71.69 11.38
C GLU A 94 87.13 70.29 11.88
N GLY A 95 85.91 69.88 11.58
CA GLY A 95 85.37 68.56 11.91
C GLY A 95 84.81 67.86 10.68
N LYS A 96 84.50 66.58 10.85
CA LYS A 96 83.85 65.76 9.83
C LYS A 96 82.80 64.87 10.48
N VAL A 97 81.67 64.71 9.79
CA VAL A 97 80.67 63.69 10.11
C VAL A 97 80.59 62.67 8.97
N GLN A 98 80.68 61.40 9.32
CA GLN A 98 80.51 60.28 8.39
C GLN A 98 79.46 59.31 8.91
N ILE A 99 78.62 58.79 8.02
CA ILE A 99 77.64 57.76 8.35
C ILE A 99 77.92 56.54 7.48
N TRP A 100 77.99 55.39 8.13
CA TRP A 100 78.24 54.10 7.52
C TRP A 100 77.03 53.19 7.73
N ASP A 101 76.65 52.53 6.65
CA ASP A 101 75.78 51.37 6.67
C ASP A 101 76.58 50.15 7.16
N ALA A 102 75.97 49.27 7.94
CA ALA A 102 76.58 48.02 8.37
C ALA A 102 75.91 46.84 7.69
N THR A 103 76.58 46.29 6.68
CA THR A 103 76.26 44.96 6.17
C THR A 103 77.09 43.91 6.93
N MET A 104 76.44 42.89 7.48
CA MET A 104 77.13 41.74 8.04
C MET A 104 77.51 40.77 6.93
N VAL A 105 78.81 40.63 6.64
CA VAL A 105 79.31 39.63 5.68
C VAL A 105 80.13 38.60 6.46
N ASN A 106 79.67 37.34 6.49
CA ASN A 106 80.36 36.24 7.17
C ASN A 106 80.63 36.47 8.68
N GLY A 107 79.71 37.14 9.38
CA GLY A 107 79.84 37.40 10.82
C GLY A 107 80.88 38.47 11.19
N ALA A 108 81.31 39.30 10.22
CA ALA A 108 82.09 40.51 10.45
C ALA A 108 81.48 41.68 9.66
N PRO A 109 81.42 42.90 10.23
CA PRO A 109 80.91 44.07 9.52
C PRO A 109 81.89 44.49 8.42
N GLU A 110 81.43 44.49 7.15
CA GLU A 110 82.17 45.08 6.03
C GLU A 110 81.79 46.56 5.89
N ARG A 111 82.72 47.45 6.26
CA ARG A 111 82.54 48.92 6.16
C ARG A 111 82.89 49.42 4.77
N ASN A 112 82.09 49.05 3.77
CA ASN A 112 82.48 49.23 2.37
C ASN A 112 81.97 50.53 1.72
N GLU A 113 80.95 51.21 2.25
CA GLU A 113 80.44 52.45 1.63
C GLU A 113 79.95 53.48 2.65
N LYS A 114 80.39 54.73 2.47
CA LYS A 114 79.92 55.87 3.26
C LYS A 114 78.62 56.38 2.65
N ARG A 115 77.55 56.42 3.44
CA ARG A 115 76.25 56.95 3.02
C ARG A 115 76.16 58.46 3.18
N PHE A 116 76.98 59.01 4.08
CA PHE A 116 77.15 60.44 4.29
C PHE A 116 78.61 60.74 4.64
N ASP A 117 79.16 61.82 4.08
CA ASP A 117 80.52 62.30 4.37
C ASP A 117 80.57 63.81 4.14
N GLN A 118 80.58 64.60 5.22
CA GLN A 118 80.60 66.05 5.15
C GLN A 118 81.51 66.67 6.20
N ASP A 119 82.26 67.68 5.78
CA ASP A 119 83.09 68.50 6.65
C ASP A 119 82.27 69.67 7.20
N PHE A 120 82.56 70.09 8.44
CA PHE A 120 81.96 71.25 9.09
C PHE A 120 83.04 71.99 9.88
N SER A 121 82.86 73.30 10.10
CA SER A 121 83.92 74.12 10.71
C SER A 121 83.38 75.44 11.23
N SER A 122 84.17 76.14 12.05
CA SER A 122 83.82 77.50 12.47
C SER A 122 83.97 78.58 11.38
N SER A 123 84.71 78.32 10.30
CA SER A 123 84.81 79.20 9.13
C SER A 123 83.67 78.99 8.13
N GLY A 124 83.00 77.84 8.20
CA GLY A 124 81.88 77.45 7.37
C GLY A 124 80.58 77.31 8.17
N SER A 125 79.92 76.16 8.02
CA SER A 125 78.75 75.82 8.84
C SER A 125 79.23 75.11 10.10
N ALA A 126 78.88 75.64 11.28
CA ALA A 126 79.17 75.00 12.58
C ALA A 126 78.21 73.85 12.92
N SER A 127 77.25 73.58 12.04
CA SER A 127 76.33 72.45 12.12
C SER A 127 76.21 71.74 10.79
N VAL A 128 75.98 70.44 10.84
CA VAL A 128 75.68 69.59 9.70
C VAL A 128 74.40 68.81 9.98
N ASN A 129 73.49 68.81 9.00
CA ASN A 129 72.30 67.97 9.03
C ASN A 129 72.48 66.90 7.96
N ALA A 130 72.39 65.64 8.36
CA ALA A 130 72.53 64.48 7.51
C ALA A 130 71.18 63.78 7.41
N LEU A 131 70.57 63.79 6.23
CA LEU A 131 69.43 62.93 5.93
C LEU A 131 69.93 61.68 5.22
N VAL A 132 69.77 60.54 5.87
CA VAL A 132 70.03 59.22 5.30
C VAL A 132 68.67 58.58 5.02
N ASN A 133 68.44 58.28 3.74
CA ASN A 133 67.27 57.56 3.27
C ASN A 133 67.77 56.28 2.60
N PRO A 134 67.92 55.18 3.35
CA PRO A 134 68.45 53.92 2.81
C PRO A 134 67.56 53.44 1.65
N SER A 135 68.19 53.04 0.55
CA SER A 135 67.48 52.46 -0.58
C SER A 135 67.10 51.00 -0.28
N ALA A 136 66.16 50.43 -1.04
CA ALA A 136 65.78 49.02 -0.92
C ALA A 136 66.98 48.05 -1.02
N SER A 137 68.02 48.39 -1.79
CA SER A 137 69.25 47.58 -1.87
C SER A 137 70.16 47.69 -0.64
N ASP A 138 69.99 48.72 0.18
CA ASP A 138 70.83 48.95 1.37
C ASP A 138 70.37 48.10 2.55
N TRP A 139 69.08 47.76 2.61
CA TRP A 139 68.52 46.85 3.62
C TRP A 139 68.94 45.38 3.38
N GLY A 140 69.12 44.99 2.13
CA GLY A 140 69.54 43.63 1.78
C GLY A 140 68.44 42.61 2.05
N SER A 141 68.75 41.54 2.80
CA SER A 141 67.80 40.49 3.20
C SER A 141 67.81 40.32 4.73
N HIS A 142 67.84 41.44 5.46
CA HIS A 142 67.97 41.47 6.92
C HIS A 142 66.65 41.89 7.54
N SER A 143 65.98 40.97 8.24
CA SER A 143 64.80 41.33 9.04
C SER A 143 65.21 41.93 10.39
N GLY A 144 64.53 43.01 10.79
CA GLY A 144 64.69 43.67 12.08
C GLY A 144 65.78 44.77 12.16
N PRO A 145 66.12 45.24 13.37
CA PRO A 145 66.96 46.42 13.55
C PRO A 145 68.40 46.22 13.06
N THR A 146 68.80 47.02 12.08
CA THR A 146 70.17 47.09 11.54
C THR A 146 70.93 48.22 12.21
N THR A 147 72.15 47.96 12.70
CA THR A 147 72.98 48.96 13.39
C THR A 147 73.78 49.82 12.40
N TRP A 148 73.50 51.11 12.36
CA TRP A 148 74.24 52.12 11.59
C TRP A 148 75.28 52.82 12.46
N TYR A 149 76.41 53.21 11.87
CA TYR A 149 77.53 53.82 12.60
C TYR A 149 77.74 55.27 12.15
N ILE A 150 77.91 56.16 13.11
CA ILE A 150 78.12 57.59 12.89
C ILE A 150 79.46 57.96 13.52
N LEU A 151 80.35 58.52 12.72
CA LEU A 151 81.64 59.03 13.16
C LEU A 151 81.60 60.56 13.18
N VAL A 152 81.95 61.15 14.31
CA VAL A 152 82.34 62.56 14.43
C VAL A 152 83.84 62.60 14.63
N ARG A 153 84.56 63.33 13.77
CA ARG A 153 86.03 63.33 13.76
C ARG A 153 86.57 64.76 13.76
N SER A 154 87.63 65.00 14.50
CA SER A 154 88.46 66.20 14.34
C SER A 154 89.37 66.08 13.12
N LYS A 155 89.48 67.14 12.32
CA LYS A 155 90.34 67.16 11.13
C LYS A 155 91.56 68.01 11.38
N ASP A 156 92.74 67.39 11.35
CA ASP A 156 94.02 68.10 11.41
C ASP A 156 94.18 69.12 10.27
N THR A 157 94.11 70.40 10.63
CA THR A 157 94.74 71.46 9.87
C THR A 157 95.76 72.22 10.71
N CYS A 158 96.99 71.71 10.71
CA CYS A 158 98.22 72.37 11.18
C CYS A 158 98.29 72.83 12.66
N GLU A 159 97.20 72.82 13.44
CA GLU A 159 97.15 72.92 14.91
C GLU A 159 95.96 72.10 15.50
N ARG A 160 95.66 72.27 16.80
CA ARG A 160 94.70 71.47 17.58
C ARG A 160 93.25 71.85 17.24
N ASP A 161 92.56 70.98 16.51
CA ASP A 161 91.15 71.13 16.15
C ASP A 161 90.18 70.54 17.23
N GLU A 162 90.35 70.97 18.49
CA GLU A 162 89.49 70.53 19.61
C GLU A 162 88.13 71.26 19.55
N PHE A 163 87.02 70.49 19.54
CA PHE A 163 85.68 71.07 19.60
C PHE A 163 84.69 70.19 20.36
N ASP A 164 83.77 70.85 21.07
CA ASP A 164 82.62 70.18 21.67
C ASP A 164 81.52 70.08 20.60
N TYR A 165 80.83 68.95 20.54
CA TYR A 165 79.66 68.81 19.68
C TYR A 165 78.48 68.22 20.44
N SER A 166 77.30 68.47 19.88
CA SER A 166 76.06 67.79 20.22
C SER A 166 75.56 67.05 18.98
N ILE A 167 75.04 65.86 19.18
CA ILE A 167 74.43 65.01 18.15
C ILE A 167 72.99 64.71 18.54
N SER A 168 72.06 64.87 17.61
CA SER A 168 70.64 64.60 17.84
C SER A 168 70.05 63.90 16.63
N PRO A 169 69.75 62.60 16.71
CA PRO A 169 69.04 61.87 15.67
C PRO A 169 67.51 62.04 15.80
N SER A 170 66.84 62.00 14.66
CA SER A 170 65.40 61.85 14.49
C SER A 170 65.16 60.75 13.46
N ILE A 171 64.33 59.76 13.77
CA ILE A 171 63.94 58.69 12.86
C ILE A 171 62.51 58.95 12.39
N ASP A 172 62.32 59.03 11.07
CA ASP A 172 61.01 59.03 10.42
C ASP A 172 60.62 57.59 10.11
N THR A 173 59.60 57.09 10.83
CA THR A 173 59.11 55.71 10.77
C THR A 173 57.92 55.54 9.83
N THR A 174 57.49 56.61 9.13
CA THR A 174 56.29 56.59 8.26
C THR A 174 56.36 55.57 7.12
N TYR A 175 57.57 55.11 6.78
CA TYR A 175 57.81 54.16 5.70
C TYR A 175 58.36 52.83 6.21
N ARG A 176 58.35 52.62 7.53
CA ARG A 176 58.84 51.38 8.14
C ARG A 176 58.00 50.19 7.68
N ASP A 177 58.67 49.10 7.40
CA ASP A 177 58.13 47.79 7.06
C ASP A 177 58.99 46.78 7.84
N THR A 178 58.49 46.35 8.99
CA THR A 178 59.28 45.66 10.02
C THR A 178 59.57 44.20 9.66
N ASP A 179 58.64 43.51 9.01
CA ASP A 179 58.73 42.11 8.63
C ASP A 179 59.00 41.86 7.13
N GLU A 180 59.08 42.94 6.34
CA GLU A 180 59.51 42.98 4.93
C GLU A 180 58.54 42.30 3.96
N ASP A 181 57.25 42.35 4.27
CA ASP A 181 56.21 41.71 3.49
C ASP A 181 55.65 42.58 2.35
N GLY A 182 56.03 43.87 2.36
CA GLY A 182 55.64 44.88 1.37
C GLY A 182 54.49 45.78 1.81
N PHE A 183 53.92 45.57 3.00
CA PHE A 183 53.03 46.51 3.68
C PHE A 183 53.86 47.34 4.69
N VAL A 184 53.60 48.64 4.74
CA VAL A 184 54.26 49.49 5.75
C VAL A 184 53.51 49.33 7.07
N ASP A 185 54.21 49.36 8.21
CA ASP A 185 53.66 49.13 9.56
C ASP A 185 52.39 49.95 9.85
N ASP A 186 52.29 51.19 9.32
CA ASP A 186 51.12 52.07 9.51
C ASP A 186 49.85 51.58 8.76
N ASN A 187 50.01 50.71 7.75
CA ASN A 187 48.97 50.12 6.91
C ASN A 187 48.93 48.58 6.98
N ASP A 188 49.75 47.99 7.85
CA ASP A 188 49.87 46.56 8.10
C ASP A 188 49.18 46.24 9.43
N ASP A 189 48.26 45.27 9.40
CA ASP A 189 47.52 44.83 10.58
C ASP A 189 48.29 43.79 11.40
N CYS A 190 49.36 43.20 10.83
CA CYS A 190 50.28 42.26 11.45
C CYS A 190 51.78 42.65 11.29
N PRO A 191 52.24 43.84 11.76
CA PRO A 191 53.57 44.40 11.42
C PRO A 191 54.81 43.59 11.80
N ASP A 192 54.66 42.52 12.60
CA ASP A 192 55.77 41.68 13.06
C ASP A 192 55.74 40.27 12.42
N ASP A 193 54.69 39.93 11.65
CA ASP A 193 54.38 38.59 11.16
C ASP A 193 54.19 38.59 9.63
N TYR A 194 55.26 38.24 8.90
CA TYR A 194 55.29 38.25 7.42
C TYR A 194 54.01 37.69 6.79
N GLY A 195 53.29 38.55 6.06
CA GLY A 195 52.02 38.24 5.46
C GLY A 195 51.91 38.53 3.96
N THR A 196 50.85 38.02 3.35
CA THR A 196 50.51 38.36 1.95
C THR A 196 49.05 38.74 1.76
N SER A 197 48.27 38.77 2.85
CA SER A 197 46.86 39.15 2.78
C SER A 197 46.70 40.56 2.21
N GLY A 198 45.78 40.67 1.27
CA GLY A 198 45.70 41.78 0.33
C GLY A 198 45.01 43.03 0.89
N PRO A 199 45.21 44.20 0.26
CA PRO A 199 44.46 45.39 0.62
C PRO A 199 42.97 45.21 0.29
N ASN A 200 42.09 45.40 1.28
CA ASN A 200 40.62 45.40 1.22
C ASN A 200 39.87 44.06 1.35
N THR A 201 40.45 43.04 1.99
CA THR A 201 39.75 41.82 2.41
C THR A 201 39.32 41.93 3.88
N ASP A 202 40.20 41.57 4.81
CA ASP A 202 40.00 41.68 6.25
C ASP A 202 41.15 42.41 6.96
N ARG A 203 42.38 41.94 6.77
CA ARG A 203 43.60 42.42 7.41
C ARG A 203 44.71 42.47 6.39
N ASN A 204 45.42 43.58 6.28
CA ASN A 204 46.54 43.70 5.35
C ASN A 204 47.83 43.20 6.01
N GLY A 205 48.73 42.59 5.25
CA GLY A 205 50.08 42.21 5.74
C GLY A 205 50.10 41.07 6.77
N CYS A 206 49.03 40.27 6.83
CA CYS A 206 48.95 39.11 7.71
C CYS A 206 49.19 37.80 6.94
N VAL A 207 49.54 36.74 7.67
CA VAL A 207 49.74 35.39 7.12
C VAL A 207 48.49 34.94 6.36
N ASP A 208 48.68 34.56 5.10
CA ASP A 208 47.70 34.08 4.13
C ASP A 208 48.29 32.82 3.48
N ASN A 209 47.73 31.66 3.84
CA ASN A 209 48.31 30.34 3.55
C ASN A 209 48.08 29.90 2.10
N ASP A 210 46.93 30.23 1.52
CA ASP A 210 46.51 29.79 0.19
C ASP A 210 46.61 30.89 -0.88
N GLY A 211 46.85 32.13 -0.46
CA GLY A 211 47.17 33.26 -1.33
C GLY A 211 45.94 33.88 -1.99
N ASP A 212 44.75 33.70 -1.43
CA ASP A 212 43.51 34.26 -1.96
C ASP A 212 43.30 35.74 -1.58
N GLY A 213 44.11 36.24 -0.64
CA GLY A 213 44.14 37.59 -0.14
C GLY A 213 43.47 37.79 1.21
N TRP A 214 42.80 36.81 1.80
CA TRP A 214 42.30 36.85 3.17
C TRP A 214 43.36 36.37 4.16
N SER A 215 43.38 36.94 5.36
CA SER A 215 44.28 36.45 6.40
C SER A 215 43.77 35.14 7.00
N ASN A 216 44.65 34.23 7.44
CA ASN A 216 44.28 32.97 8.10
C ASN A 216 43.35 33.14 9.33
N TYR A 217 43.23 34.34 9.88
CA TYR A 217 42.33 34.63 11.00
C TYR A 217 40.94 35.04 10.55
N GLY A 218 40.82 35.74 9.41
CA GLY A 218 39.54 36.18 8.84
C GLY A 218 39.01 35.27 7.74
N ASP A 219 39.78 34.25 7.38
CA ASP A 219 39.45 33.21 6.42
C ASP A 219 38.92 31.97 7.15
N GLU A 220 37.68 31.57 6.86
CA GLU A 220 37.08 30.34 7.40
C GLU A 220 37.63 29.06 6.73
N PHE A 221 38.28 29.20 5.56
CA PHE A 221 38.94 28.14 4.80
C PHE A 221 40.43 28.42 4.49
N PRO A 222 41.32 28.55 5.51
CA PRO A 222 42.70 29.05 5.34
C PRO A 222 43.64 28.26 4.43
N ASP A 223 43.21 27.12 3.89
CA ASP A 223 44.03 26.25 3.04
C ASP A 223 43.36 25.98 1.66
N GLU A 224 42.24 26.65 1.33
CA GLU A 224 41.49 26.52 0.07
C GLU A 224 41.16 27.88 -0.53
N GLY A 225 42.11 28.43 -1.30
CA GLY A 225 42.04 29.82 -1.78
C GLY A 225 40.99 30.14 -2.84
N THR A 226 39.99 29.28 -2.99
CA THR A 226 38.76 29.61 -3.71
C THR A 226 37.57 29.88 -2.77
N GLN A 227 37.73 29.69 -1.46
CA GLN A 227 36.74 29.93 -0.40
C GLN A 227 37.36 30.74 0.72
N TRP A 228 36.57 31.61 1.37
CA TRP A 228 37.05 32.45 2.47
C TRP A 228 35.99 32.82 3.52
N GLU A 229 34.70 32.66 3.19
CA GLU A 229 33.56 33.03 4.02
C GLU A 229 32.59 31.84 4.09
N ASP A 230 32.04 31.60 5.28
CA ASP A 230 31.03 30.57 5.58
C ASP A 230 29.93 31.25 6.43
N SER A 231 28.87 31.72 5.78
CA SER A 231 27.88 32.59 6.42
C SER A 231 26.95 31.86 7.39
N ASP A 232 26.68 30.57 7.18
CA ASP A 232 25.81 29.76 8.03
C ASP A 232 26.53 28.71 8.89
N GLY A 233 27.82 28.49 8.63
CA GLY A 233 28.71 27.67 9.44
C GLY A 233 28.59 26.18 9.17
N ASP A 234 28.17 25.77 7.98
CA ASP A 234 27.98 24.37 7.61
C ASP A 234 29.26 23.69 7.07
N GLY A 235 30.29 24.47 6.78
CA GLY A 235 31.58 24.00 6.27
C GLY A 235 31.69 23.99 4.74
N TYR A 236 30.72 24.55 4.01
CA TYR A 236 30.80 24.87 2.59
C TYR A 236 30.96 26.38 2.40
N GLY A 237 31.86 26.79 1.51
CA GLY A 237 32.17 28.22 1.38
C GLY A 237 31.21 28.97 0.45
N ASP A 238 30.87 30.20 0.82
CA ASP A 238 29.88 31.05 0.14
C ASP A 238 30.22 31.37 -1.33
N ASN A 239 31.50 31.25 -1.74
CA ASN A 239 31.89 31.52 -3.12
C ASN A 239 31.40 30.38 -4.02
N SER A 240 30.27 30.61 -4.69
CA SER A 240 29.63 29.63 -5.58
C SER A 240 30.51 29.08 -6.71
N ASN A 241 31.59 29.78 -7.07
CA ASN A 241 32.55 29.36 -8.11
C ASN A 241 33.80 28.66 -7.53
N GLY A 242 33.93 28.62 -6.21
CA GLY A 242 34.99 27.91 -5.52
C GLY A 242 34.74 26.41 -5.45
N VAL A 243 35.74 25.71 -4.94
CA VAL A 243 35.63 24.28 -4.65
C VAL A 243 34.54 24.08 -3.61
N ASN A 244 33.62 23.13 -3.88
CA ASN A 244 32.47 22.82 -3.04
C ASN A 244 31.69 24.08 -2.58
N GLY A 245 31.56 25.09 -3.46
CA GLY A 245 30.90 26.32 -3.09
C GLY A 245 29.41 26.13 -2.80
N ASP A 246 28.99 26.65 -1.66
CA ASP A 246 27.64 26.48 -1.13
C ASP A 246 26.60 27.09 -2.08
N LYS A 247 25.57 26.31 -2.38
CA LYS A 247 24.41 26.72 -3.18
C LYS A 247 23.31 27.35 -2.32
N CYS A 248 23.39 27.20 -1.01
CA CYS A 248 22.46 27.69 0.00
C CYS A 248 23.17 28.51 1.10
N ALA A 249 24.12 29.39 0.72
CA ALA A 249 25.02 30.21 1.57
C ALA A 249 24.47 30.98 2.80
N ASN A 250 23.20 30.83 3.19
CA ASN A 250 22.66 31.39 4.43
C ASN A 250 21.77 30.39 5.20
N GLU A 251 21.65 29.16 4.71
CA GLU A 251 20.88 28.08 5.33
C GLU A 251 21.76 26.83 5.40
N PRO A 252 22.13 26.39 6.61
CA PRO A 252 23.13 25.35 6.78
C PRO A 252 22.64 24.01 6.22
N GLY A 253 23.51 23.34 5.46
CA GLY A 253 23.22 22.06 4.83
C GLY A 253 24.41 21.12 4.75
N ASP A 254 24.15 19.89 4.33
CA ASP A 254 25.15 18.85 4.19
C ASP A 254 25.07 18.05 2.88
N SER A 255 24.18 18.44 1.95
CA SER A 255 24.06 17.84 0.63
C SER A 255 25.38 17.93 -0.16
N TYR A 256 25.62 16.95 -1.05
CA TYR A 256 26.87 16.87 -1.81
C TYR A 256 26.72 16.31 -3.25
N GLU A 257 25.60 15.68 -3.62
CA GLU A 257 25.39 15.14 -4.97
C GLU A 257 24.90 16.20 -5.97
N ASP A 258 24.02 17.12 -5.53
CA ASP A 258 23.44 18.17 -6.38
C ASP A 258 23.84 19.60 -5.95
N ARG A 259 23.01 20.29 -5.18
CA ARG A 259 23.26 21.64 -4.69
C ARG A 259 24.04 21.54 -3.39
N THR A 260 25.36 21.39 -3.50
CA THR A 260 26.28 21.27 -2.36
C THR A 260 26.02 22.35 -1.30
N GLY A 261 25.96 21.96 -0.01
CA GLY A 261 25.72 22.86 1.14
C GLY A 261 24.26 23.24 1.37
N CYS A 262 23.31 22.65 0.63
CA CYS A 262 21.90 22.84 0.91
C CYS A 262 21.37 21.81 1.93
N PRO A 263 20.25 22.11 2.61
CA PRO A 263 19.61 21.16 3.51
C PRO A 263 19.37 19.80 2.83
N ASP A 264 19.78 18.72 3.50
CA ASP A 264 19.52 17.32 3.14
C ASP A 264 19.02 16.63 4.41
N ARG A 265 17.72 16.33 4.45
CA ARG A 265 17.06 15.91 5.69
C ARG A 265 17.30 14.46 6.05
N ASP A 266 17.41 13.59 5.07
CA ASP A 266 17.52 12.14 5.29
C ASP A 266 18.95 11.60 5.12
N ASN A 267 19.87 12.47 4.70
CA ASN A 267 21.30 12.26 4.60
C ASN A 267 21.69 11.26 3.50
N ASP A 268 20.98 11.27 2.38
CA ASP A 268 21.35 10.49 1.19
C ASP A 268 22.37 11.20 0.28
N GLY A 269 22.51 12.52 0.44
CA GLY A 269 23.41 13.39 -0.31
C GLY A 269 22.73 14.34 -1.29
N TRP A 270 21.44 14.16 -1.58
CA TRP A 270 20.64 15.04 -2.44
C TRP A 270 19.95 16.12 -1.61
N SER A 271 19.85 17.34 -2.16
CA SER A 271 19.27 18.47 -1.42
C SER A 271 17.74 18.45 -1.40
N ASP A 272 17.16 18.77 -0.24
CA ASP A 272 15.72 19.02 -0.03
C ASP A 272 15.21 20.01 -1.09
N PRO A 273 14.03 19.80 -1.69
CA PRO A 273 13.47 20.72 -2.69
C PRO A 273 13.09 22.07 -2.07
N ASP A 274 13.65 23.16 -2.60
CA ASP A 274 13.31 24.54 -2.25
C ASP A 274 12.29 25.13 -3.22
N VAL A 275 11.03 24.70 -3.07
CA VAL A 275 9.93 25.10 -3.98
C VAL A 275 9.56 26.59 -3.88
N TRP A 276 10.05 27.31 -2.86
CA TRP A 276 9.75 28.73 -2.64
C TRP A 276 10.96 29.65 -2.91
N GLY A 277 12.16 29.11 -3.07
CA GLY A 277 13.39 29.88 -3.18
C GLY A 277 13.73 30.60 -1.87
N GLU A 278 13.54 29.93 -0.73
CA GLU A 278 13.89 30.46 0.59
C GLU A 278 15.41 30.49 0.82
N TRP A 279 16.13 29.51 0.28
CA TRP A 279 17.58 29.33 0.45
C TRP A 279 18.37 29.71 -0.82
N GLY A 280 17.67 29.99 -1.92
CA GLY A 280 18.29 30.37 -3.19
C GLY A 280 17.29 30.53 -4.34
N PRO A 281 17.69 30.25 -5.59
CA PRO A 281 16.74 30.06 -6.68
C PRO A 281 15.78 28.91 -6.35
N VAL A 282 14.54 28.99 -6.86
CA VAL A 282 13.56 27.89 -6.75
C VAL A 282 14.19 26.60 -7.30
N TRP A 283 14.09 25.53 -6.50
CA TRP A 283 14.61 24.20 -6.81
C TRP A 283 13.55 23.16 -6.50
N THR A 284 12.96 22.57 -7.54
CA THR A 284 11.94 21.53 -7.38
C THR A 284 12.55 20.15 -7.61
N ALA A 285 11.80 19.08 -7.30
CA ALA A 285 12.19 17.72 -7.69
C ALA A 285 12.49 17.62 -9.20
N ALA A 286 11.70 18.31 -10.04
CA ALA A 286 11.92 18.37 -11.48
C ALA A 286 13.20 19.13 -11.90
N ASP A 287 13.77 19.96 -11.02
CA ASP A 287 15.05 20.64 -11.25
C ASP A 287 16.26 19.79 -10.77
N GLY A 288 16.01 18.65 -10.12
CA GLY A 288 17.01 17.73 -9.58
C GLY A 288 17.13 17.74 -8.06
N GLY A 289 16.19 18.37 -7.34
CA GLY A 289 16.09 18.23 -5.89
C GLY A 289 15.55 16.86 -5.50
N ASP A 290 15.79 16.48 -4.26
CA ASP A 290 15.34 15.20 -3.73
C ASP A 290 13.80 15.10 -3.77
N ALA A 291 13.29 14.16 -4.58
CA ALA A 291 11.86 13.89 -4.68
C ALA A 291 11.28 13.28 -3.39
N PHE A 292 12.10 12.61 -2.58
CA PHE A 292 11.74 11.90 -1.36
C PHE A 292 12.65 12.25 -0.17
N TRP A 293 12.82 13.55 0.11
CA TRP A 293 13.43 14.21 1.29
C TRP A 293 13.13 13.69 2.72
N GLU A 294 12.44 12.56 2.89
CA GLU A 294 12.29 11.85 4.17
C GLU A 294 12.66 10.34 4.06
N ASP A 295 13.08 9.87 2.89
CA ASP A 295 13.43 8.49 2.55
C ASP A 295 14.83 8.44 1.88
N PRO A 296 15.88 8.10 2.65
CA PRO A 296 17.26 8.17 2.17
C PRO A 296 17.64 7.08 1.14
N THR A 297 16.65 6.33 0.67
CA THR A 297 16.83 5.31 -0.36
C THR A 297 16.22 5.71 -1.69
N GLN A 298 15.51 6.84 -1.75
CA GLN A 298 14.84 7.35 -2.93
C GLN A 298 15.12 8.86 -3.06
N TRP A 299 15.46 9.33 -4.25
CA TRP A 299 15.68 10.76 -4.50
C TRP A 299 15.19 11.25 -5.86
N SER A 300 14.76 10.33 -6.72
CA SER A 300 14.31 10.59 -8.07
C SER A 300 12.92 10.00 -8.27
N ASP A 301 12.04 10.80 -8.87
CA ASP A 301 10.68 10.44 -9.30
C ASP A 301 10.50 11.00 -10.72
N TYR A 302 10.89 10.21 -11.72
CA TYR A 302 11.03 10.71 -13.09
C TYR A 302 9.68 11.04 -13.75
N ASP A 303 8.65 10.26 -13.47
CA ASP A 303 7.32 10.41 -14.08
C ASP A 303 6.29 11.06 -13.14
N VAL A 304 6.71 11.44 -11.93
CA VAL A 304 6.00 12.30 -10.97
C VAL A 304 4.74 11.62 -10.42
N ASP A 305 4.88 10.35 -10.07
CA ASP A 305 3.79 9.50 -9.62
C ASP A 305 3.84 9.20 -8.11
N GLY A 306 4.96 9.56 -7.47
CA GLY A 306 5.19 9.41 -6.04
C GLY A 306 5.80 8.06 -5.64
N TYR A 307 6.27 7.25 -6.59
CA TYR A 307 7.13 6.09 -6.35
C TYR A 307 8.56 6.39 -6.80
N GLY A 308 9.52 5.83 -6.07
CA GLY A 308 10.92 6.20 -6.26
C GLY A 308 11.61 5.35 -7.31
N ASP A 309 12.43 5.98 -8.14
CA ASP A 309 13.11 5.33 -9.27
C ASP A 309 14.19 4.32 -8.82
N ASN A 310 14.68 4.41 -7.58
CA ASN A 310 15.72 3.49 -7.11
C ASN A 310 15.12 2.13 -6.76
N TRP A 311 15.86 1.06 -7.05
CA TRP A 311 15.37 -0.30 -6.88
C TRP A 311 16.28 -1.15 -5.99
N ALA A 312 15.66 -2.12 -5.32
CA ALA A 312 16.36 -3.06 -4.43
C ALA A 312 16.48 -4.48 -4.99
N ASP A 313 15.67 -4.83 -5.99
CA ASP A 313 15.64 -6.17 -6.59
C ASP A 313 16.74 -6.32 -7.65
N PRO A 314 17.78 -7.15 -7.42
CA PRO A 314 18.86 -7.34 -8.39
C PRO A 314 18.41 -7.92 -9.73
N GLU A 315 17.23 -8.57 -9.79
CA GLU A 315 16.68 -9.09 -11.05
C GLU A 315 16.33 -7.97 -12.03
N TRP A 316 16.17 -6.74 -11.54
CA TRP A 316 15.80 -5.58 -12.35
C TRP A 316 16.99 -4.85 -12.96
N ASN A 317 18.22 -5.10 -12.48
CA ASN A 317 19.43 -4.39 -12.90
C ASN A 317 19.55 -4.28 -14.42
N ASP A 318 19.40 -5.39 -15.16
CA ASP A 318 19.54 -5.37 -16.62
C ASP A 318 18.52 -4.43 -17.29
N SER A 319 17.27 -4.41 -16.79
CA SER A 319 16.19 -3.59 -17.35
C SER A 319 16.30 -2.12 -16.95
N HIS A 320 16.61 -1.83 -15.69
CA HIS A 320 16.69 -0.47 -15.16
C HIS A 320 17.97 0.23 -15.60
N GLU A 321 19.10 -0.48 -15.69
CA GLU A 321 20.32 0.04 -16.30
C GLU A 321 20.13 0.38 -17.79
N GLU A 322 19.25 -0.34 -18.51
CA GLU A 322 18.90 -0.01 -19.91
C GLU A 322 17.99 1.22 -20.01
N MET A 323 17.07 1.42 -19.06
CA MET A 323 16.21 2.61 -18.99
C MET A 323 16.98 3.88 -18.63
N GLY A 324 17.97 3.78 -17.74
CA GLY A 324 18.82 4.89 -17.32
C GLY A 324 18.15 5.86 -16.35
N VAL A 325 17.17 5.39 -15.58
CA VAL A 325 16.44 6.11 -14.54
C VAL A 325 16.63 5.36 -13.22
N GLY A 326 16.92 6.08 -12.13
CA GLY A 326 17.24 5.54 -10.81
C GLY A 326 18.59 4.80 -10.73
N GLU A 327 18.88 4.26 -9.56
CA GLU A 327 19.98 3.31 -9.36
C GLU A 327 19.67 2.19 -8.36
N TYR A 328 20.53 1.17 -8.33
CA TYR A 328 20.40 0.07 -7.38
C TYR A 328 20.80 0.52 -5.98
N VAL A 329 19.84 0.50 -5.06
CA VAL A 329 20.03 0.82 -3.63
C VAL A 329 19.62 -0.37 -2.77
N GLU A 330 20.50 -0.78 -1.84
CA GLU A 330 20.21 -1.92 -0.97
C GLU A 330 19.03 -1.61 -0.03
N ASN A 331 17.94 -2.36 -0.17
CA ASN A 331 16.68 -2.15 0.57
C ASN A 331 15.95 -0.83 0.24
N ALA A 332 16.04 -0.35 -1.01
CA ALA A 332 15.21 0.75 -1.50
C ALA A 332 13.73 0.56 -1.14
N THR A 333 13.12 1.58 -0.54
CA THR A 333 11.71 1.57 -0.16
C THR A 333 10.83 2.13 -1.27
N THR A 334 9.65 1.54 -1.44
CA THR A 334 8.66 1.96 -2.46
C THR A 334 9.22 2.20 -3.87
N PRO A 335 9.97 1.23 -4.44
CA PRO A 335 10.48 1.34 -5.80
C PRO A 335 9.34 1.37 -6.82
N ASP A 336 9.49 2.20 -7.85
CA ASP A 336 8.62 2.23 -9.00
C ASP A 336 8.95 1.09 -9.98
N PHE A 337 7.92 0.32 -10.34
CA PHE A 337 8.03 -0.76 -11.33
C PHE A 337 7.89 -0.26 -12.77
N CYS A 338 7.37 0.95 -12.97
CA CYS A 338 7.18 1.61 -14.25
C CYS A 338 7.73 3.06 -14.29
N PRO A 339 9.05 3.31 -14.03
CA PRO A 339 9.67 4.65 -13.89
C PRO A 339 9.54 5.65 -15.06
N LEU A 340 8.90 5.26 -16.15
CA LEU A 340 8.75 6.06 -17.37
C LEU A 340 7.27 6.35 -17.69
N ASP A 341 6.34 5.73 -16.98
CA ASP A 341 4.91 5.69 -17.29
C ASP A 341 4.09 5.95 -16.02
N THR A 342 3.77 7.23 -15.78
CA THR A 342 3.07 7.69 -14.56
C THR A 342 1.94 6.75 -14.16
N GLY A 343 2.06 6.17 -12.97
CA GLY A 343 1.13 5.18 -12.45
C GLY A 343 0.71 5.44 -11.00
N PHE A 344 -0.29 4.70 -10.55
CA PHE A 344 -0.75 4.83 -9.15
C PHE A 344 -1.14 3.48 -8.54
N SER A 345 -0.86 2.36 -9.23
CA SER A 345 -1.06 1.03 -8.66
C SER A 345 -0.19 0.86 -7.42
N PHE A 346 -0.71 0.11 -6.45
CA PHE A 346 -0.08 -0.09 -5.15
C PHE A 346 -0.23 -1.51 -4.59
N GLN A 347 -0.99 -2.39 -5.25
CA GLN A 347 -1.23 -3.77 -4.80
C GLN A 347 -0.22 -4.77 -5.37
N ASP A 348 0.17 -4.60 -6.64
CA ASP A 348 1.09 -5.46 -7.37
C ASP A 348 2.37 -4.71 -7.77
N ARG A 349 2.46 -4.24 -9.01
CA ARG A 349 3.58 -3.45 -9.51
C ARG A 349 3.33 -2.00 -9.10
N MET A 350 3.98 -1.55 -8.04
CA MET A 350 3.83 -0.18 -7.54
C MET A 350 4.30 0.84 -8.60
N GLY A 351 3.57 1.94 -8.78
CA GLY A 351 3.90 3.00 -9.74
C GLY A 351 3.60 2.69 -11.21
N CYS A 352 2.91 1.58 -11.49
CA CYS A 352 2.44 1.30 -12.83
C CYS A 352 1.04 1.89 -13.12
N PRO A 353 0.69 2.10 -14.40
CA PRO A 353 -0.63 2.58 -14.77
C PRO A 353 -1.75 1.68 -14.22
N ASP A 354 -2.72 2.32 -13.58
CA ASP A 354 -3.95 1.72 -13.04
C ASP A 354 -5.12 2.47 -13.69
N ASN A 355 -5.86 1.79 -14.57
CA ASN A 355 -6.82 2.42 -15.47
C ASN A 355 -8.16 2.75 -14.79
N ASP A 356 -8.56 1.96 -13.80
CA ASP A 356 -9.84 2.11 -13.11
C ASP A 356 -9.70 2.57 -11.65
N GLY A 357 -8.50 2.52 -11.10
CA GLY A 357 -8.14 3.05 -9.79
C GLY A 357 -8.44 2.09 -8.64
N ASP A 358 -8.45 0.77 -8.89
CA ASP A 358 -8.69 -0.25 -7.86
C ASP A 358 -7.42 -0.65 -7.08
N GLY A 359 -6.27 -0.21 -7.57
CA GLY A 359 -4.95 -0.41 -6.99
C GLY A 359 -4.08 -1.48 -7.68
N TRP A 360 -4.62 -2.24 -8.63
CA TRP A 360 -3.87 -3.21 -9.42
C TRP A 360 -3.40 -2.62 -10.75
N SER A 361 -2.22 -3.02 -11.20
CA SER A 361 -1.63 -2.47 -12.42
C SER A 361 -2.28 -3.05 -13.68
N ALA A 362 -2.61 -2.18 -14.62
CA ALA A 362 -3.04 -2.57 -15.96
C ALA A 362 -1.97 -3.43 -16.66
N PRO A 363 -2.34 -4.45 -17.45
CA PRO A 363 -1.43 -5.23 -18.26
C PRO A 363 -0.55 -4.36 -19.16
N SER A 364 0.77 -4.51 -19.05
CA SER A 364 1.72 -3.77 -19.89
C SER A 364 2.94 -4.62 -20.24
N GLY A 365 3.40 -4.51 -21.49
CA GLY A 365 4.55 -5.28 -21.99
C GLY A 365 4.33 -6.80 -21.90
N ASN A 366 5.15 -7.47 -21.07
CA ASN A 366 5.03 -8.90 -20.79
C ASN A 366 4.27 -9.20 -19.50
N TRP A 367 3.86 -8.19 -18.73
CA TRP A 367 3.04 -8.36 -17.53
C TRP A 367 1.58 -8.45 -17.95
N THR A 368 1.05 -9.66 -17.94
CA THR A 368 -0.32 -9.96 -18.37
C THR A 368 -1.16 -10.47 -17.21
N TRP A 369 -2.46 -10.21 -17.23
CA TRP A 369 -3.37 -10.74 -16.21
C TRP A 369 -3.44 -12.27 -16.25
N GLU A 370 -3.23 -12.86 -17.43
CA GLU A 370 -3.35 -14.30 -17.64
C GLU A 370 -2.26 -15.09 -16.89
N TYR A 371 -1.04 -14.55 -16.74
CA TYR A 371 0.12 -15.28 -16.23
C TYR A 371 0.90 -14.58 -15.13
N ASP A 372 0.82 -13.25 -15.05
CA ASP A 372 1.74 -12.45 -14.27
C ASP A 372 1.03 -11.69 -13.14
N GLY A 373 -0.30 -11.67 -13.12
CA GLY A 373 -1.07 -11.06 -12.03
C GLY A 373 -1.36 -9.58 -12.21
N ALA A 374 -1.29 -9.09 -13.45
CA ALA A 374 -1.89 -7.81 -13.81
C ALA A 374 -3.41 -7.83 -13.58
N ASP A 375 -4.02 -6.66 -13.56
CA ASP A 375 -5.46 -6.51 -13.49
C ASP A 375 -6.14 -7.23 -14.68
N ALA A 376 -7.04 -8.15 -14.36
CA ALA A 376 -7.85 -8.88 -15.36
C ALA A 376 -9.01 -8.04 -15.92
N PHE A 377 -9.38 -6.96 -15.23
CA PHE A 377 -10.54 -6.13 -15.52
C PHE A 377 -10.23 -4.62 -15.43
N ASP A 378 -9.20 -4.14 -16.13
CA ASP A 378 -8.73 -2.73 -16.20
C ASP A 378 -9.77 -1.59 -16.32
N ASP A 379 -11.03 -1.90 -16.66
CA ASP A 379 -12.12 -0.93 -16.82
C ASP A 379 -13.19 -1.06 -15.70
N ASP A 380 -13.04 -1.99 -14.76
CA ASP A 380 -13.99 -2.31 -13.69
C ASP A 380 -13.32 -2.28 -12.31
N PRO A 381 -13.41 -1.14 -11.58
CA PRO A 381 -12.67 -0.93 -10.34
C PRO A 381 -13.16 -1.76 -9.15
N THR A 382 -14.01 -2.74 -9.41
CA THR A 382 -14.53 -3.66 -8.42
C THR A 382 -14.00 -5.09 -8.61
N GLN A 383 -13.27 -5.35 -9.70
CA GLN A 383 -12.70 -6.65 -10.06
C GLN A 383 -11.25 -6.48 -10.49
N HIS A 384 -10.37 -7.42 -10.11
CA HIS A 384 -8.97 -7.43 -10.57
C HIS A 384 -8.44 -8.81 -10.95
N ALA A 385 -9.18 -9.88 -10.63
CA ALA A 385 -8.70 -11.25 -10.79
C ALA A 385 -9.76 -12.11 -11.45
N ASP A 386 -9.32 -12.96 -12.38
CA ASP A 386 -10.11 -13.98 -13.08
C ASP A 386 -9.27 -15.27 -13.12
N ARG A 387 -9.42 -16.11 -12.10
CA ARG A 387 -8.47 -17.20 -11.87
C ARG A 387 -8.68 -18.38 -12.82
N ASP A 388 -9.92 -18.66 -13.19
CA ASP A 388 -10.26 -19.78 -14.08
C ASP A 388 -10.46 -19.36 -15.54
N ARG A 389 -10.48 -18.05 -15.80
CA ARG A 389 -10.44 -17.41 -17.12
C ARG A 389 -11.76 -17.54 -17.88
N ASP A 390 -12.87 -17.48 -17.16
CA ASP A 390 -14.21 -17.50 -17.73
C ASP A 390 -14.76 -16.09 -18.04
N GLY A 391 -14.04 -15.04 -17.62
CA GLY A 391 -14.39 -13.64 -17.83
C GLY A 391 -15.29 -13.04 -16.74
N PHE A 392 -15.51 -13.74 -15.62
CA PHE A 392 -16.19 -13.25 -14.43
C PHE A 392 -15.17 -13.02 -13.32
N GLY A 393 -15.36 -11.96 -12.53
CA GLY A 393 -14.32 -11.53 -11.60
C GLY A 393 -14.42 -12.20 -10.23
N ASP A 394 -13.30 -12.68 -9.71
CA ASP A 394 -13.16 -13.39 -8.44
C ASP A 394 -13.67 -12.59 -7.21
N ASN A 395 -13.75 -11.26 -7.29
CA ASN A 395 -14.16 -10.44 -6.16
C ASN A 395 -15.67 -10.57 -5.94
N ALA A 396 -16.05 -11.34 -4.91
CA ALA A 396 -17.44 -11.64 -4.57
C ALA A 396 -18.36 -10.41 -4.38
N SER A 397 -17.79 -9.23 -4.09
CA SER A 397 -18.55 -7.98 -3.93
C SER A 397 -18.53 -7.07 -5.16
N GLY A 398 -17.82 -7.45 -6.22
CA GLY A 398 -17.69 -6.68 -7.44
C GLY A 398 -18.84 -6.88 -8.42
N THR A 399 -18.81 -6.14 -9.52
CA THR A 399 -19.72 -6.32 -10.64
C THR A 399 -19.42 -7.64 -11.35
N ASN A 400 -20.48 -8.34 -11.79
CA ASN A 400 -20.39 -9.67 -12.40
C ASN A 400 -19.46 -10.63 -11.64
N ALA A 401 -19.55 -10.62 -10.31
CA ALA A 401 -18.74 -11.46 -9.47
C ALA A 401 -18.96 -12.94 -9.74
N ASP A 402 -17.87 -13.67 -9.87
CA ASP A 402 -17.83 -15.10 -10.03
C ASP A 402 -18.10 -15.80 -8.68
N ARG A 403 -19.10 -16.69 -8.69
CA ARG A 403 -19.46 -17.51 -7.53
C ARG A 403 -18.63 -18.80 -7.45
N PHE A 404 -17.91 -19.16 -8.52
CA PHE A 404 -17.05 -20.33 -8.58
C PHE A 404 -15.65 -20.02 -9.17
N PRO A 405 -14.78 -19.27 -8.44
CA PRO A 405 -13.46 -18.80 -8.92
C PRO A 405 -12.44 -19.85 -9.42
N ASP A 406 -12.79 -21.14 -9.40
CA ASP A 406 -11.92 -22.24 -9.84
C ASP A 406 -12.62 -23.14 -10.88
N ASN A 407 -13.84 -22.82 -11.31
CA ASN A 407 -14.63 -23.61 -12.25
C ASN A 407 -15.04 -22.76 -13.46
N PRO A 408 -14.31 -22.84 -14.59
CA PRO A 408 -14.50 -21.95 -15.73
C PRO A 408 -15.78 -22.21 -16.53
N THR A 409 -16.65 -23.09 -16.02
CA THR A 409 -17.96 -23.37 -16.59
C THR A 409 -19.09 -22.79 -15.75
N GLN A 410 -18.83 -22.28 -14.55
CA GLN A 410 -19.84 -21.83 -13.60
C GLN A 410 -19.50 -20.45 -13.05
N TRP A 411 -20.45 -19.52 -13.05
CA TRP A 411 -20.26 -18.17 -12.49
C TRP A 411 -21.47 -17.62 -11.74
N TRP A 412 -22.65 -18.23 -11.91
CA TRP A 412 -23.89 -17.85 -11.21
C TRP A 412 -24.40 -18.99 -10.34
N ASP A 413 -25.00 -18.60 -9.22
CA ASP A 413 -25.54 -19.48 -8.18
C ASP A 413 -26.75 -18.77 -7.56
N THR A 414 -27.91 -19.01 -8.16
CA THR A 414 -29.14 -18.24 -7.90
C THR A 414 -29.70 -18.52 -6.50
N ASP A 415 -29.61 -19.75 -6.01
CA ASP A 415 -30.22 -20.17 -4.75
C ASP A 415 -29.22 -20.39 -3.59
N GLY A 416 -27.92 -20.41 -3.88
CA GLY A 416 -26.86 -20.41 -2.88
C GLY A 416 -26.44 -21.79 -2.40
N ASP A 417 -26.72 -22.86 -3.16
CA ASP A 417 -26.48 -24.24 -2.74
C ASP A 417 -25.06 -24.76 -3.07
N GLY A 418 -24.33 -24.00 -3.88
CA GLY A 418 -22.97 -24.33 -4.32
C GLY A 418 -22.92 -25.18 -5.58
N TYR A 419 -23.99 -25.29 -6.35
CA TYR A 419 -24.03 -25.74 -7.73
C TYR A 419 -24.36 -24.56 -8.63
N GLY A 420 -23.77 -24.53 -9.83
CA GLY A 420 -23.84 -23.35 -10.69
C GLY A 420 -24.96 -23.43 -11.72
N ASP A 421 -25.58 -22.29 -12.03
CA ASP A 421 -26.76 -22.21 -12.89
C ASP A 421 -26.49 -22.62 -14.36
N ASN A 422 -25.23 -22.65 -14.79
CA ASN A 422 -24.86 -22.87 -16.19
C ASN A 422 -24.91 -24.36 -16.56
N ASN A 423 -25.75 -24.69 -17.54
CA ASN A 423 -26.04 -26.08 -17.95
C ASN A 423 -25.65 -26.38 -19.41
N GLY A 424 -24.41 -26.08 -19.78
CA GLY A 424 -23.78 -26.37 -21.06
C GLY A 424 -23.23 -27.80 -21.21
N GLU A 425 -22.86 -28.15 -22.43
CA GLU A 425 -22.22 -29.44 -22.72
C GLU A 425 -20.76 -29.43 -22.24
N GLY A 426 -20.46 -30.20 -21.20
CA GLY A 426 -19.11 -30.30 -20.61
C GLY A 426 -18.98 -29.58 -19.27
N ASP A 427 -20.02 -28.87 -18.85
CA ASP A 427 -20.10 -28.20 -17.57
C ASP A 427 -20.13 -29.24 -16.44
N TRP A 428 -19.42 -28.94 -15.35
CA TRP A 428 -19.41 -29.76 -14.14
C TRP A 428 -19.83 -28.88 -12.96
N GLN A 429 -20.42 -29.50 -11.94
CA GLN A 429 -21.06 -28.78 -10.83
C GLN A 429 -22.24 -27.91 -11.30
N ALA A 430 -22.91 -28.30 -12.38
CA ALA A 430 -24.11 -27.62 -12.87
C ALA A 430 -25.35 -28.00 -12.03
N ASP A 431 -26.23 -27.04 -11.83
CA ASP A 431 -27.47 -27.12 -11.07
C ASP A 431 -28.67 -27.28 -12.00
N ASN A 432 -29.35 -28.43 -11.92
CA ASN A 432 -30.56 -28.69 -12.71
C ASN A 432 -31.84 -28.07 -12.08
N PHE A 433 -31.74 -27.48 -10.89
CA PHE A 433 -32.82 -26.91 -10.08
C PHE A 433 -32.46 -25.54 -9.48
N THR A 434 -32.09 -24.58 -10.34
CA THR A 434 -31.56 -23.23 -10.00
C THR A 434 -32.36 -22.34 -9.03
N GLU A 435 -33.54 -22.75 -8.57
CA GLU A 435 -34.35 -22.00 -7.59
C GLU A 435 -34.57 -22.77 -6.27
N ASP A 436 -34.01 -23.98 -6.16
CA ASP A 436 -34.23 -24.91 -5.08
C ASP A 436 -32.91 -25.38 -4.47
N ALA A 437 -32.45 -24.64 -3.46
CA ALA A 437 -31.16 -24.90 -2.83
C ALA A 437 -31.04 -26.25 -2.11
N THR A 438 -32.06 -27.11 -2.18
CA THR A 438 -32.05 -28.44 -1.62
C THR A 438 -31.89 -29.55 -2.67
N GLN A 439 -31.96 -29.22 -3.97
CA GLN A 439 -31.80 -30.14 -5.09
C GLN A 439 -30.87 -29.53 -6.14
N TRP A 440 -30.01 -30.34 -6.75
CA TRP A 440 -29.08 -29.85 -7.79
C TRP A 440 -28.82 -30.84 -8.93
N ALA A 441 -29.07 -32.13 -8.71
CA ALA A 441 -28.82 -33.20 -9.66
C ALA A 441 -30.12 -33.91 -10.03
N ASP A 442 -30.27 -34.25 -11.31
CA ASP A 442 -31.39 -34.99 -11.88
C ASP A 442 -30.83 -36.03 -12.87
N TYR A 443 -30.48 -37.20 -12.37
CA TYR A 443 -29.71 -38.17 -13.14
C TYR A 443 -30.52 -38.76 -14.30
N ASP A 444 -31.82 -38.99 -14.11
CA ASP A 444 -32.68 -39.62 -15.11
C ASP A 444 -33.57 -38.64 -15.90
N ARG A 445 -33.55 -37.36 -15.52
CA ARG A 445 -34.14 -36.21 -16.23
C ARG A 445 -35.66 -36.20 -16.20
N ASP A 446 -36.24 -36.60 -15.08
CA ASP A 446 -37.68 -36.60 -14.87
C ASP A 446 -38.21 -35.36 -14.14
N GLY A 447 -37.30 -34.51 -13.65
CA GLY A 447 -37.62 -33.28 -12.94
C GLY A 447 -37.75 -33.42 -11.43
N TYR A 448 -37.35 -34.54 -10.84
CA TYR A 448 -37.17 -34.70 -9.40
C TYR A 448 -35.69 -34.79 -9.03
N GLY A 449 -35.32 -34.15 -7.92
CA GLY A 449 -33.92 -34.04 -7.55
C GLY A 449 -33.38 -35.25 -6.79
N ASP A 450 -32.16 -35.68 -7.12
CA ASP A 450 -31.53 -36.88 -6.58
C ASP A 450 -31.14 -36.77 -5.09
N ASN A 451 -31.09 -35.55 -4.53
CA ASN A 451 -30.64 -35.35 -3.16
C ASN A 451 -31.74 -35.82 -2.18
N ALA A 452 -31.56 -37.01 -1.60
CA ALA A 452 -32.50 -37.62 -0.67
C ALA A 452 -32.82 -36.78 0.59
N SER A 453 -32.04 -35.75 0.91
CA SER A 453 -32.32 -34.82 2.01
C SER A 453 -33.02 -33.54 1.59
N GLY A 454 -33.22 -33.32 0.29
CA GLY A 454 -33.93 -32.17 -0.24
C GLY A 454 -35.44 -32.30 -0.16
N ASN A 455 -36.14 -31.29 -0.67
CA ASN A 455 -37.57 -31.37 -0.87
C ASN A 455 -37.90 -32.31 -2.04
N GLU A 456 -39.07 -32.96 -1.94
CA GLU A 456 -39.61 -33.84 -2.99
C GLU A 456 -38.55 -34.71 -3.70
N PRO A 457 -37.66 -35.40 -2.96
CA PRO A 457 -36.50 -36.03 -3.55
C PRO A 457 -36.92 -37.25 -4.38
N ASP A 458 -36.21 -37.46 -5.48
CA ASP A 458 -36.44 -38.59 -6.36
C ASP A 458 -36.15 -39.90 -5.60
N SER A 459 -37.21 -40.67 -5.43
CA SER A 459 -37.17 -41.99 -4.80
C SER A 459 -36.66 -43.08 -5.76
N CYS A 460 -36.56 -42.76 -7.06
CA CYS A 460 -36.28 -43.66 -8.16
C CYS A 460 -35.09 -43.28 -9.06
N VAL A 461 -34.30 -42.22 -8.78
CA VAL A 461 -32.98 -41.72 -9.28
C VAL A 461 -32.43 -42.21 -10.63
N ASN A 462 -32.49 -43.52 -10.91
CA ASN A 462 -31.98 -44.14 -12.12
C ASN A 462 -33.08 -44.53 -13.11
N ARG A 463 -34.34 -44.16 -12.86
CA ARG A 463 -35.48 -44.59 -13.64
C ARG A 463 -36.55 -43.51 -13.62
N PRO A 464 -36.75 -42.82 -14.77
CA PRO A 464 -37.60 -41.64 -14.81
C PRO A 464 -39.05 -42.00 -14.51
N GLY A 465 -39.71 -41.12 -13.77
CA GLY A 465 -41.09 -41.30 -13.35
C GLY A 465 -41.89 -40.00 -13.29
N SER A 466 -43.11 -40.11 -12.78
CA SER A 466 -44.06 -38.98 -12.72
C SER A 466 -44.98 -39.00 -11.51
N SER A 467 -44.76 -39.94 -10.58
CA SER A 467 -45.53 -39.99 -9.33
C SER A 467 -45.26 -38.77 -8.46
N THR A 468 -46.29 -38.34 -7.72
CA THR A 468 -46.34 -37.06 -6.98
C THR A 468 -46.93 -37.20 -5.57
N ASN A 469 -47.53 -38.34 -5.22
CA ASN A 469 -48.26 -38.50 -3.96
C ASN A 469 -47.53 -39.39 -2.94
N ASP A 470 -46.77 -40.40 -3.40
CA ASP A 470 -46.03 -41.33 -2.53
C ASP A 470 -44.51 -41.22 -2.71
N ARG A 471 -43.95 -41.81 -3.77
CA ARG A 471 -42.53 -41.86 -4.06
C ARG A 471 -42.24 -40.97 -5.26
N PHE A 472 -42.00 -39.68 -5.02
CA PHE A 472 -41.65 -38.71 -6.07
C PHE A 472 -40.60 -39.26 -7.06
N GLY A 473 -40.79 -39.00 -8.35
CA GLY A 473 -39.90 -39.46 -9.43
C GLY A 473 -39.97 -40.96 -9.76
N CYS A 474 -40.83 -41.75 -9.11
CA CYS A 474 -41.04 -43.14 -9.51
C CYS A 474 -42.03 -43.29 -10.67
N PRO A 475 -41.89 -44.34 -11.51
CA PRO A 475 -42.83 -44.60 -12.59
C PRO A 475 -44.27 -44.72 -12.11
N ASP A 476 -45.16 -44.02 -12.79
CA ASP A 476 -46.60 -44.00 -12.59
C ASP A 476 -47.21 -44.21 -13.99
N THR A 477 -47.85 -45.36 -14.19
CA THR A 477 -48.23 -45.82 -15.53
C THR A 477 -49.58 -45.30 -16.00
N ASP A 478 -50.50 -45.01 -15.10
CA ASP A 478 -51.83 -44.50 -15.43
C ASP A 478 -52.05 -43.03 -15.03
N GLY A 479 -51.10 -42.43 -14.30
CA GLY A 479 -50.98 -40.99 -14.11
C GLY A 479 -51.84 -40.45 -12.98
N ASP A 480 -52.13 -41.26 -11.96
CA ASP A 480 -52.93 -40.86 -10.80
C ASP A 480 -52.10 -40.22 -9.66
N GLY A 481 -50.78 -40.22 -9.83
CA GLY A 481 -49.80 -39.68 -8.91
C GLY A 481 -49.22 -40.67 -7.91
N TYR A 482 -49.66 -41.93 -7.88
CA TYR A 482 -49.08 -42.99 -7.05
C TYR A 482 -48.13 -43.86 -7.87
N SER A 483 -47.02 -44.26 -7.23
CA SER A 483 -45.98 -45.01 -7.92
C SER A 483 -46.36 -46.47 -8.12
N ASN A 484 -46.01 -47.02 -9.29
CA ASN A 484 -46.08 -48.44 -9.56
C ASN A 484 -45.36 -49.27 -8.47
N SER A 485 -45.89 -50.45 -8.16
CA SER A 485 -45.23 -51.37 -7.23
C SER A 485 -43.90 -51.93 -7.76
N ASP A 486 -42.98 -52.19 -6.82
CA ASP A 486 -41.75 -52.94 -7.06
C ASP A 486 -41.36 -53.80 -5.85
N LEU A 487 -40.20 -54.46 -5.94
CA LEU A 487 -39.73 -55.40 -4.89
C LEU A 487 -39.54 -54.75 -3.52
N ASN A 488 -39.28 -53.44 -3.45
CA ASN A 488 -39.00 -52.71 -2.21
C ASN A 488 -40.18 -51.82 -1.79
N TRP A 489 -41.12 -51.56 -2.70
CA TRP A 489 -42.36 -50.83 -2.46
C TRP A 489 -43.53 -51.63 -3.04
N PRO A 490 -44.00 -52.68 -2.34
CA PRO A 490 -45.14 -53.46 -2.81
C PRO A 490 -46.42 -52.65 -2.74
N ALA A 491 -47.42 -53.02 -3.54
CA ALA A 491 -48.78 -52.48 -3.42
C ALA A 491 -49.51 -53.08 -2.20
N HIS A 492 -50.71 -52.55 -1.91
CA HIS A 492 -51.61 -53.20 -0.96
C HIS A 492 -51.86 -54.68 -1.34
N PRO A 493 -52.09 -55.56 -0.35
CA PRO A 493 -52.19 -55.28 1.08
C PRO A 493 -50.83 -55.25 1.82
N GLU A 494 -49.71 -55.49 1.11
CA GLU A 494 -48.38 -55.64 1.73
C GLU A 494 -47.57 -54.35 1.86
N GLY A 495 -47.87 -53.34 1.05
CA GLY A 495 -47.18 -52.04 1.06
C GLY A 495 -48.10 -50.88 0.70
N PHE A 496 -47.57 -49.83 0.08
CA PHE A 496 -48.29 -48.56 -0.16
C PHE A 496 -48.20 -48.08 -1.61
N ALA A 497 -47.59 -48.87 -2.51
CA ALA A 497 -47.59 -48.57 -3.93
C ALA A 497 -49.01 -48.67 -4.51
N ASP A 498 -49.17 -48.12 -5.70
CA ASP A 498 -50.39 -48.23 -6.45
C ASP A 498 -50.77 -49.72 -6.70
N ALA A 499 -51.94 -50.10 -6.21
CA ALA A 499 -52.53 -51.42 -6.40
C ALA A 499 -53.13 -51.61 -7.81
N PHE A 500 -53.46 -50.52 -8.50
CA PHE A 500 -54.05 -50.51 -9.83
C PHE A 500 -53.28 -49.63 -10.83
N PRO A 501 -51.98 -49.89 -11.09
CA PRO A 501 -51.10 -49.08 -11.97
C PRO A 501 -51.47 -49.06 -13.45
N GLY A 502 -52.63 -49.61 -13.82
CA GLY A 502 -53.16 -49.61 -15.16
C GLY A 502 -52.21 -50.20 -16.23
N GLY A 503 -52.29 -49.62 -17.43
CA GLY A 503 -51.52 -50.01 -18.61
C GLY A 503 -52.36 -50.48 -19.80
N LEU A 504 -51.70 -50.74 -20.93
CA LEU A 504 -52.34 -51.00 -22.24
C LEU A 504 -53.36 -52.17 -22.27
N ASN A 505 -53.37 -53.03 -21.25
CA ASN A 505 -54.23 -54.22 -21.17
C ASN A 505 -55.07 -54.30 -19.89
N ALA A 506 -55.10 -53.25 -19.05
CA ALA A 506 -55.88 -53.26 -17.83
C ALA A 506 -57.38 -53.18 -18.15
N GLU A 507 -58.22 -53.99 -17.46
CA GLU A 507 -59.67 -54.01 -17.69
C GLU A 507 -60.34 -52.66 -17.38
N CYS A 508 -59.76 -51.90 -16.46
CA CYS A 508 -60.19 -50.55 -16.09
C CYS A 508 -59.88 -49.48 -17.16
N GLY A 509 -58.97 -49.74 -18.10
CA GLY A 509 -58.55 -48.77 -19.10
C GLY A 509 -58.03 -47.48 -18.47
N ASN A 510 -58.61 -46.33 -18.82
CA ASN A 510 -58.21 -45.04 -18.24
C ASN A 510 -58.81 -44.79 -16.85
N LEU A 511 -59.73 -45.64 -16.39
CA LEU A 511 -60.34 -45.49 -15.07
C LEU A 511 -59.52 -46.18 -13.97
N CYS A 512 -58.40 -46.85 -14.31
CA CYS A 512 -57.49 -47.41 -13.31
C CYS A 512 -56.99 -46.31 -12.37
N ALA A 513 -56.68 -45.13 -12.92
CA ALA A 513 -56.25 -43.93 -12.21
C ALA A 513 -57.25 -43.36 -11.18
N THR A 514 -58.42 -44.00 -11.01
CA THR A 514 -59.37 -43.66 -9.95
C THR A 514 -59.19 -44.54 -8.71
N GLN A 515 -58.35 -45.57 -8.79
CA GLN A 515 -58.10 -46.56 -7.75
C GLN A 515 -56.61 -46.73 -7.52
N TRP A 516 -56.17 -46.71 -6.26
CA TRP A 516 -54.76 -46.95 -5.90
C TRP A 516 -54.57 -47.71 -4.57
N TYR A 517 -55.65 -47.92 -3.82
CA TYR A 517 -55.68 -48.70 -2.57
C TYR A 517 -56.54 -49.96 -2.72
N ASP A 518 -56.10 -51.06 -2.09
CA ASP A 518 -56.80 -52.35 -2.03
C ASP A 518 -56.49 -53.04 -0.68
N VAL A 519 -57.04 -52.50 0.42
CA VAL A 519 -56.64 -52.82 1.79
C VAL A 519 -56.75 -54.30 2.13
N ASP A 520 -57.72 -55.01 1.56
CA ASP A 520 -57.89 -56.45 1.79
C ASP A 520 -57.36 -57.35 0.66
N GLY A 521 -56.92 -56.77 -0.46
CA GLY A 521 -56.20 -57.45 -1.53
C GLY A 521 -57.10 -58.32 -2.40
N ASP A 522 -58.39 -57.98 -2.52
CA ASP A 522 -59.38 -58.76 -3.25
C ASP A 522 -59.51 -58.37 -4.73
N GLY A 523 -58.83 -57.30 -5.14
CA GLY A 523 -58.80 -56.78 -6.51
C GLY A 523 -59.88 -55.76 -6.82
N TYR A 524 -60.62 -55.27 -5.83
CA TYR A 524 -61.50 -54.10 -5.93
C TYR A 524 -60.89 -52.92 -5.18
N GLY A 525 -60.89 -51.74 -5.78
CA GLY A 525 -60.17 -50.60 -5.21
C GLY A 525 -61.01 -49.84 -4.18
N ASP A 526 -60.37 -49.37 -3.11
CA ASP A 526 -61.06 -48.78 -1.95
C ASP A 526 -61.60 -47.35 -2.19
N ASN A 527 -61.11 -46.65 -3.21
CA ASN A 527 -61.51 -45.26 -3.43
C ASN A 527 -62.98 -45.22 -3.83
N GLN A 528 -63.75 -44.30 -3.22
CA GLN A 528 -65.20 -44.21 -3.42
C GLN A 528 -65.57 -42.95 -4.22
N GLY A 529 -66.58 -43.04 -5.08
CA GLY A 529 -67.13 -41.88 -5.79
C GLY A 529 -68.03 -42.24 -6.97
N ASP A 530 -68.73 -41.25 -7.52
CA ASP A 530 -69.72 -41.44 -8.59
C ASP A 530 -69.10 -41.80 -9.96
N ASP A 531 -67.82 -41.47 -10.17
CA ASP A 531 -67.06 -41.74 -11.41
C ASP A 531 -65.80 -42.60 -11.14
N VAL A 532 -65.82 -43.40 -10.08
CA VAL A 532 -64.71 -44.27 -9.68
C VAL A 532 -64.92 -45.68 -10.22
N TRP A 533 -63.86 -46.31 -10.73
CA TRP A 533 -63.94 -47.67 -11.26
C TRP A 533 -64.12 -48.68 -10.14
N ARG A 534 -65.31 -49.30 -10.13
CA ARG A 534 -65.65 -50.48 -9.31
C ARG A 534 -65.16 -50.36 -7.86
N PRO A 535 -65.62 -49.34 -7.13
CA PRO A 535 -65.18 -49.12 -5.77
C PRO A 535 -65.61 -50.26 -4.87
N ASP A 536 -64.67 -50.78 -4.07
CA ASP A 536 -64.94 -51.83 -3.11
C ASP A 536 -65.91 -51.30 -2.05
N SER A 537 -67.09 -51.90 -1.99
CA SER A 537 -68.10 -51.56 -0.99
C SER A 537 -67.76 -52.13 0.40
N CYS A 538 -66.78 -53.03 0.46
CA CYS A 538 -66.43 -53.83 1.60
C CYS A 538 -65.00 -53.66 2.13
N VAL A 539 -64.19 -52.74 1.61
CA VAL A 539 -62.87 -52.14 1.96
C VAL A 539 -61.88 -52.95 2.84
N THR A 540 -62.34 -53.62 3.89
CA THR A 540 -61.50 -54.36 4.85
C THR A 540 -61.87 -55.86 4.91
N THR A 541 -62.79 -56.30 4.06
CA THR A 541 -63.32 -57.67 4.04
C THR A 541 -63.37 -58.17 2.60
N SER A 542 -62.36 -58.95 2.24
CA SER A 542 -62.20 -59.48 0.89
C SER A 542 -63.46 -60.17 0.37
N GLY A 543 -63.84 -59.89 -0.87
CA GLY A 543 -65.02 -60.43 -1.50
C GLY A 543 -64.88 -60.65 -3.00
N THR A 544 -65.95 -61.11 -3.62
CA THR A 544 -65.99 -61.38 -5.07
C THR A 544 -67.26 -60.89 -5.76
N SER A 545 -68.18 -60.25 -5.04
CA SER A 545 -69.44 -59.75 -5.61
C SER A 545 -69.18 -58.66 -6.66
N THR A 546 -70.06 -58.60 -7.67
CA THR A 546 -69.94 -57.71 -8.86
C THR A 546 -71.26 -57.07 -9.30
N ARG A 547 -72.39 -57.41 -8.67
CA ARG A 547 -73.72 -57.01 -9.14
C ARG A 547 -74.31 -55.84 -8.37
N ASP A 548 -74.44 -55.98 -7.08
CA ASP A 548 -75.09 -55.01 -6.19
C ASP A 548 -74.07 -54.15 -5.43
N ARG A 549 -73.08 -54.81 -4.85
CA ARG A 549 -71.93 -54.24 -4.14
C ARG A 549 -70.70 -54.90 -4.72
N TRP A 550 -69.66 -54.14 -5.02
CA TRP A 550 -68.41 -54.69 -5.55
C TRP A 550 -67.50 -55.03 -4.36
N GLY A 551 -66.73 -56.13 -4.45
CA GLY A 551 -65.73 -56.53 -3.43
C GLY A 551 -66.29 -57.04 -2.10
N CYS A 552 -67.59 -57.35 -2.04
CA CYS A 552 -68.19 -57.95 -0.85
C CYS A 552 -68.21 -59.48 -0.88
N PRO A 553 -68.25 -60.15 0.29
CA PRO A 553 -68.39 -61.60 0.36
C PRO A 553 -69.57 -62.08 -0.48
N ASP A 554 -69.34 -63.12 -1.29
CA ASP A 554 -70.31 -63.75 -2.19
C ASP A 554 -70.05 -65.26 -2.10
N THR A 555 -70.89 -65.95 -1.31
CA THR A 555 -70.64 -67.33 -0.91
C THR A 555 -70.81 -68.32 -2.07
N ASP A 556 -71.72 -68.07 -3.00
CA ASP A 556 -72.04 -68.99 -4.10
C ASP A 556 -71.54 -68.55 -5.49
N ARG A 557 -71.04 -67.31 -5.59
CA ARG A 557 -70.35 -66.72 -6.74
C ARG A 557 -71.27 -66.39 -7.92
N ASP A 558 -72.50 -65.98 -7.65
CA ASP A 558 -73.41 -65.48 -8.68
C ASP A 558 -73.27 -63.98 -8.99
N GLY A 559 -72.41 -63.31 -8.20
CA GLY A 559 -72.09 -61.90 -8.29
C GLY A 559 -72.82 -61.02 -7.29
N SER A 560 -73.80 -61.53 -6.54
CA SER A 560 -74.56 -60.77 -5.54
C SER A 560 -73.91 -60.91 -4.16
N SER A 561 -73.87 -59.83 -3.37
CA SER A 561 -73.22 -59.86 -2.06
C SER A 561 -74.06 -60.57 -0.99
N ASP A 562 -73.40 -61.34 -0.13
CA ASP A 562 -74.02 -62.01 1.02
C ASP A 562 -74.70 -60.97 1.95
N PRO A 563 -75.90 -61.27 2.48
CA PRO A 563 -76.58 -60.40 3.42
C PRO A 563 -75.86 -60.38 4.77
N ASN A 564 -75.74 -59.19 5.34
CA ASN A 564 -75.19 -58.95 6.67
C ASN A 564 -76.06 -57.96 7.45
N ILE A 565 -76.89 -58.51 8.33
CA ILE A 565 -77.88 -57.74 9.11
C ILE A 565 -77.20 -56.72 10.04
N GLU A 566 -76.03 -57.06 10.61
CA GLU A 566 -75.30 -56.18 11.53
C GLU A 566 -74.71 -54.96 10.81
N LEU A 567 -74.36 -55.11 9.52
CA LEU A 567 -73.89 -54.02 8.66
C LEU A 567 -75.04 -53.35 7.87
N GLY A 568 -76.28 -53.80 8.07
CA GLY A 568 -77.46 -53.28 7.38
C GLY A 568 -77.59 -53.72 5.91
N TRP A 569 -76.84 -54.73 5.48
CA TRP A 569 -76.98 -55.35 4.16
C TRP A 569 -78.12 -56.35 4.22
N LEU A 570 -79.34 -55.84 4.01
CA LEU A 570 -80.54 -56.67 4.00
C LEU A 570 -80.68 -57.38 2.64
N PRO A 571 -81.16 -58.64 2.64
CA PRO A 571 -81.47 -59.36 1.41
C PRO A 571 -82.64 -58.70 0.66
N HIS A 572 -82.73 -58.94 -0.64
CA HIS A 572 -83.90 -58.56 -1.44
C HIS A 572 -85.20 -59.13 -0.83
N PRO A 573 -86.33 -58.38 -0.85
CA PRO A 573 -86.55 -57.04 -1.40
C PRO A 573 -86.27 -55.90 -0.40
N ALA A 574 -85.90 -56.22 0.84
CA ALA A 574 -85.65 -55.23 1.88
C ALA A 574 -84.34 -54.45 1.68
N GLY A 575 -83.40 -55.01 0.93
CA GLY A 575 -82.18 -54.38 0.48
C GLY A 575 -81.71 -54.97 -0.86
N LEU A 576 -80.44 -54.75 -1.18
CA LEU A 576 -79.84 -55.19 -2.45
C LEU A 576 -79.01 -56.48 -2.33
N ALA A 577 -78.78 -56.96 -1.10
CA ALA A 577 -77.98 -58.17 -0.90
C ALA A 577 -78.74 -59.42 -1.38
N ASP A 578 -77.99 -60.48 -1.59
CA ASP A 578 -78.48 -61.76 -2.07
C ASP A 578 -79.56 -62.36 -1.14
N ALA A 579 -80.72 -62.65 -1.71
CA ALA A 579 -81.80 -63.35 -1.01
C ALA A 579 -81.54 -64.85 -0.82
N PHE A 580 -80.67 -65.45 -1.65
CA PHE A 580 -80.35 -66.88 -1.65
C PHE A 580 -78.83 -67.14 -1.63
N PRO A 581 -78.11 -66.86 -0.52
CA PRO A 581 -76.63 -66.85 -0.45
C PRO A 581 -75.90 -68.19 -0.66
N ASN A 582 -76.62 -69.24 -1.03
CA ASN A 582 -76.07 -70.59 -1.24
C ASN A 582 -76.61 -71.24 -2.52
N GLU A 583 -77.38 -70.51 -3.34
CA GLU A 583 -77.98 -71.00 -4.58
C GLU A 583 -77.62 -70.06 -5.74
N PRO A 584 -76.54 -70.34 -6.50
CA PRO A 584 -75.93 -69.38 -7.43
C PRO A 584 -76.76 -69.12 -8.70
N THR A 585 -77.99 -69.64 -8.74
CA THR A 585 -78.94 -69.40 -9.81
C THR A 585 -80.09 -68.49 -9.40
N GLN A 586 -80.13 -68.03 -8.14
CA GLN A 586 -81.14 -67.15 -7.59
C GLN A 586 -80.50 -66.08 -6.71
N TRP A 587 -80.90 -64.81 -6.84
CA TRP A 587 -80.34 -63.71 -6.04
C TRP A 587 -81.35 -62.62 -5.63
N GLU A 588 -82.36 -62.39 -6.46
CA GLU A 588 -83.48 -61.46 -6.23
C GLU A 588 -84.74 -62.22 -5.84
N ASP A 589 -85.50 -61.70 -4.88
CA ASP A 589 -86.84 -62.18 -4.44
C ASP A 589 -87.77 -60.96 -4.32
N SER A 590 -88.45 -60.60 -5.40
CA SER A 590 -89.14 -59.32 -5.50
C SER A 590 -90.37 -59.17 -4.62
N ASP A 591 -91.07 -60.27 -4.33
CA ASP A 591 -92.25 -60.28 -3.49
C ASP A 591 -92.03 -60.86 -2.08
N GLY A 592 -90.84 -61.39 -1.81
CA GLY A 592 -90.39 -61.83 -0.50
C GLY A 592 -91.00 -63.16 -0.06
N ASP A 593 -91.40 -64.02 -0.99
CA ASP A 593 -92.09 -65.27 -0.72
C ASP A 593 -91.15 -66.48 -0.53
N GLY A 594 -89.85 -66.28 -0.79
CA GLY A 594 -88.82 -67.30 -0.66
C GLY A 594 -88.53 -68.09 -1.94
N TYR A 595 -89.06 -67.68 -3.10
CA TYR A 595 -88.70 -68.18 -4.42
C TYR A 595 -88.00 -67.07 -5.24
N GLY A 596 -86.87 -67.39 -5.87
CA GLY A 596 -86.07 -66.38 -6.56
C GLY A 596 -86.59 -66.03 -7.96
N ASP A 597 -86.36 -64.80 -8.39
CA ASP A 597 -86.96 -64.24 -9.61
C ASP A 597 -86.38 -64.82 -10.92
N GLU A 598 -85.18 -65.42 -10.90
CA GLU A 598 -84.52 -65.94 -12.10
C GLU A 598 -85.22 -67.22 -12.59
N GLN A 599 -85.96 -67.07 -13.68
CA GLN A 599 -86.83 -68.12 -14.23
C GLN A 599 -86.06 -69.36 -14.68
N ALA A 600 -84.82 -69.19 -15.15
CA ALA A 600 -83.96 -70.29 -15.58
C ALA A 600 -83.23 -70.96 -14.40
N GLY A 601 -83.28 -70.38 -13.21
CA GLY A 601 -82.63 -70.87 -12.00
C GLY A 601 -83.41 -71.98 -11.30
N PHE A 602 -82.85 -72.45 -10.19
CA PHE A 602 -83.44 -73.46 -9.33
C PHE A 602 -84.75 -72.92 -8.73
N GLU A 603 -85.85 -73.65 -8.93
CA GLU A 603 -87.18 -73.32 -8.38
C GLU A 603 -87.62 -71.86 -8.58
N GLY A 604 -87.24 -71.24 -9.70
CA GLY A 604 -87.53 -69.81 -9.94
C GLY A 604 -89.01 -69.47 -9.93
N ASP A 605 -89.34 -68.38 -9.27
CA ASP A 605 -90.69 -67.89 -9.04
C ASP A 605 -91.37 -67.54 -10.37
N ARG A 606 -92.51 -68.18 -10.64
CA ARG A 606 -93.32 -67.94 -11.84
C ARG A 606 -94.26 -66.75 -11.69
N CYS A 607 -94.31 -66.12 -10.52
CA CYS A 607 -95.22 -65.07 -10.12
C CYS A 607 -94.60 -63.79 -9.55
N GLN A 608 -93.27 -63.64 -9.45
CA GLN A 608 -92.35 -62.49 -9.23
C GLN A 608 -92.83 -61.28 -8.39
N GLU A 609 -94.04 -60.78 -8.62
CA GLU A 609 -94.61 -59.59 -8.01
C GLU A 609 -95.78 -59.94 -7.07
N THR A 610 -96.09 -61.22 -6.87
CA THR A 610 -97.27 -61.68 -6.13
C THR A 610 -96.92 -62.85 -5.23
N PRO A 611 -96.77 -62.61 -3.92
CA PRO A 611 -96.18 -63.60 -3.03
C PRO A 611 -97.06 -64.84 -2.95
N GLY A 612 -96.43 -65.99 -3.05
CA GLY A 612 -97.07 -67.29 -3.14
C GLY A 612 -96.44 -68.34 -2.24
N THR A 613 -97.01 -69.55 -2.28
CA THR A 613 -96.47 -70.72 -1.56
C THR A 613 -96.51 -71.99 -2.40
N SER A 614 -96.91 -71.92 -3.66
CA SER A 614 -96.96 -73.10 -4.53
C SER A 614 -95.55 -73.62 -4.83
N SER A 615 -95.41 -74.94 -4.85
CA SER A 615 -94.13 -75.65 -5.02
C SER A 615 -94.21 -76.86 -5.94
N GLY A 616 -95.40 -77.21 -6.46
CA GLY A 616 -95.66 -78.43 -7.21
C GLY A 616 -95.62 -78.25 -8.73
N ASP A 617 -95.94 -77.06 -9.22
CA ASP A 617 -96.03 -76.75 -10.65
C ASP A 617 -95.41 -75.41 -11.03
N ARG A 618 -95.98 -74.31 -10.51
CA ARG A 618 -95.51 -72.95 -10.70
C ARG A 618 -94.99 -72.50 -9.35
N PHE A 619 -93.68 -72.51 -9.14
CA PHE A 619 -93.07 -72.06 -7.89
C PHE A 619 -93.41 -70.58 -7.61
N GLY A 620 -93.64 -70.21 -6.35
CA GLY A 620 -93.88 -68.84 -5.88
C GLY A 620 -95.22 -68.18 -6.29
N CYS A 621 -96.18 -68.96 -6.78
CA CYS A 621 -97.51 -68.44 -7.08
C CYS A 621 -98.49 -68.61 -5.91
N THR A 622 -99.56 -67.81 -5.90
CA THR A 622 -100.64 -67.94 -4.91
C THR A 622 -101.19 -69.36 -4.89
N ASP A 623 -101.19 -69.97 -3.71
CA ASP A 623 -101.76 -71.28 -3.39
C ASP A 623 -102.70 -71.07 -2.19
N THR A 624 -103.99 -70.95 -2.48
CA THR A 624 -104.95 -70.50 -1.47
C THR A 624 -105.25 -71.56 -0.41
N ASP A 625 -105.12 -72.85 -0.72
CA ASP A 625 -105.43 -73.94 0.21
C ASP A 625 -104.21 -74.65 0.79
N GLY A 626 -103.02 -74.40 0.25
CA GLY A 626 -101.73 -74.82 0.78
C GLY A 626 -101.36 -76.26 0.45
N ASP A 627 -101.87 -76.82 -0.65
CA ASP A 627 -101.55 -78.18 -1.09
C ASP A 627 -100.28 -78.29 -1.96
N GLY A 628 -99.69 -77.14 -2.30
CA GLY A 628 -98.48 -77.00 -3.09
C GLY A 628 -98.72 -76.72 -4.57
N TRP A 629 -99.95 -76.78 -5.09
CA TRP A 629 -100.26 -76.40 -6.48
C TRP A 629 -100.75 -74.96 -6.56
N SER A 630 -100.30 -74.22 -7.57
CA SER A 630 -100.74 -72.83 -7.74
C SER A 630 -102.23 -72.74 -8.08
N ASP A 631 -102.94 -71.70 -7.64
CA ASP A 631 -104.35 -71.46 -7.98
C ASP A 631 -104.63 -71.49 -9.50
N GLN A 632 -103.63 -71.16 -10.31
CA GLN A 632 -103.71 -71.18 -11.78
C GLN A 632 -103.53 -72.59 -12.37
N GLY A 633 -102.74 -73.43 -11.72
CA GLY A 633 -102.51 -74.83 -12.10
C GLY A 633 -103.45 -75.83 -11.42
N ASP A 634 -104.08 -75.40 -10.32
CA ASP A 634 -104.99 -76.19 -9.51
C ASP A 634 -106.43 -76.10 -10.04
N ARG A 635 -107.05 -77.26 -10.20
CA ARG A 635 -108.46 -77.36 -10.59
C ARG A 635 -109.42 -77.11 -9.42
N PHE A 636 -108.99 -77.29 -8.17
CA PHE A 636 -109.75 -77.07 -6.95
C PHE A 636 -109.02 -76.17 -5.94
N PRO A 637 -108.80 -74.86 -6.24
CA PRO A 637 -107.98 -73.91 -5.43
C PRO A 637 -108.46 -73.56 -4.01
N GLN A 638 -109.35 -74.35 -3.43
CA GLN A 638 -109.94 -74.16 -2.11
C GLN A 638 -110.08 -75.49 -1.35
N ASP A 639 -109.59 -76.59 -1.92
CA ASP A 639 -109.65 -77.95 -1.37
C ASP A 639 -108.24 -78.56 -1.41
N ALA A 640 -107.50 -78.37 -0.31
CA ALA A 640 -106.11 -78.80 -0.17
C ALA A 640 -105.86 -80.31 -0.32
N SER A 641 -106.91 -81.09 -0.54
CA SER A 641 -106.82 -82.52 -0.79
C SER A 641 -106.81 -82.89 -2.27
N GLN A 642 -107.11 -81.95 -3.18
CA GLN A 642 -107.32 -82.20 -4.62
C GLN A 642 -106.70 -81.10 -5.49
N TRP A 643 -105.77 -81.46 -6.38
CA TRP A 643 -105.14 -80.47 -7.28
C TRP A 643 -105.36 -80.71 -8.79
N ARG A 644 -105.84 -81.90 -9.17
CA ARG A 644 -106.01 -82.34 -10.57
C ARG A 644 -107.33 -83.06 -10.79
N ASP A 645 -107.91 -82.89 -11.97
CA ASP A 645 -109.12 -83.56 -12.47
C ASP A 645 -108.85 -84.05 -13.90
N ALA A 646 -108.29 -85.26 -14.03
CA ALA A 646 -107.87 -85.77 -15.32
C ALA A 646 -109.04 -86.16 -16.23
N ASP A 647 -110.21 -86.53 -15.69
CA ASP A 647 -111.38 -86.98 -16.44
C ASP A 647 -112.49 -85.91 -16.60
N GLY A 648 -112.34 -84.77 -15.93
CA GLY A 648 -113.19 -83.60 -16.06
C GLY A 648 -114.55 -83.75 -15.39
N ASP A 649 -114.69 -84.67 -14.43
CA ASP A 649 -115.96 -85.00 -13.79
C ASP A 649 -116.36 -84.05 -12.64
N GLY A 650 -115.45 -83.13 -12.28
CA GLY A 650 -115.63 -82.16 -11.19
C GLY A 650 -115.27 -82.70 -9.81
N PHE A 651 -114.65 -83.87 -9.71
CA PHE A 651 -114.03 -84.43 -8.51
C PHE A 651 -112.53 -84.64 -8.76
N GLY A 652 -111.70 -84.40 -7.74
CA GLY A 652 -110.26 -84.54 -7.91
C GLY A 652 -109.77 -85.99 -7.92
N ASP A 653 -108.59 -86.18 -8.53
CA ASP A 653 -107.95 -87.47 -8.75
C ASP A 653 -107.39 -88.13 -7.46
N ASN A 654 -107.23 -87.38 -6.36
CA ASN A 654 -106.58 -87.88 -5.15
C ASN A 654 -107.56 -88.68 -4.27
N HIS A 655 -107.50 -90.01 -4.40
CA HIS A 655 -108.44 -90.95 -3.78
C HIS A 655 -108.45 -91.01 -2.25
N GLU A 656 -107.49 -90.39 -1.55
CA GLU A 656 -107.42 -90.48 -0.09
C GLU A 656 -108.44 -89.60 0.65
N HIS A 657 -109.04 -88.59 -0.01
CA HIS A 657 -109.94 -87.62 0.64
C HIS A 657 -111.26 -87.32 -0.11
N GLY A 658 -111.52 -87.95 -1.27
CA GLY A 658 -112.72 -87.72 -2.10
C GLY A 658 -114.05 -88.26 -1.54
N HIS A 659 -115.11 -87.44 -1.61
CA HIS A 659 -116.42 -87.68 -1.01
C HIS A 659 -117.24 -88.84 -1.63
N LYS A 660 -117.95 -89.55 -0.72
CA LYS A 660 -118.79 -90.74 -0.94
C LYS A 660 -120.02 -90.48 -1.83
N THR A 661 -120.24 -91.41 -2.76
CA THR A 661 -121.46 -91.57 -3.56
C THR A 661 -122.73 -91.70 -2.73
N ILE A 662 -123.77 -90.91 -3.04
CA ILE A 662 -125.17 -91.23 -2.70
C ILE A 662 -125.96 -91.40 -4.00
N LYS A 663 -126.17 -92.66 -4.41
CA LYS A 663 -127.27 -93.04 -5.31
C LYS A 663 -128.57 -93.05 -4.51
N ASN A 664 -129.67 -92.52 -5.07
CA ASN A 664 -130.98 -93.17 -4.96
C ASN A 664 -132.01 -92.65 -5.98
N GLN A 665 -132.48 -93.62 -6.76
CA GLN A 665 -133.77 -93.83 -7.47
C GLN A 665 -134.45 -92.70 -8.24
#